data_AF-A0A535FIA9-F1
#
_entry.id   AF-A0A535FIA9-F1
#
_cell.length_a   1.000
_cell.length_b   1.000
_cell.length_c   1.000
_cell.angle_alpha   90.00
_cell.angle_beta   90.00
_cell.angle_gamma   90.00
#
_symmetry.space_group_name_H-M   'P 1'
#
loop_
_entity.id
_entity.type
_entity.pdbx_description
1 polymer ?
#
loop_
_entity_poly.entity_id
_entity_poly.type
_entity_poly.pdbx_seq_one_letter_code
_entity_poly.pdbx_strand_id
1 'polypeptide(L)'
;EIRARDINNDGTVEIAVASENRLDLLQILDQKQTYGYIQQCWEAWVNTKEDRHGTIMALTHHSDEFMRAYALARLAGQHQRYEEDVKRFQEALRTDESLEVKKELVRAIVLFLIVPTNQEENARQARNFLRQLSADPDPDIRLAIVAILLKVLEIDEGLCFEYLKYFTHNNDMWIRRAVVRKLDSLAQEHPDRVFDLLLATIDDEKLWIRQETGRALSHYFDVHPECVIQGSIALLAAQPKIPILKQISYSARQPAVKRWFQCLVRLVTKLDEQTTADRLNEAIDAIKDLQAFTPTYGDDFYQVYSEFQRISQIRSSSAIARYQWTNTAAEETEKEYKIIATCMHIFDEFHEVADIMRAYERREAIGDRVQKEDNQRALAYPQGYRLPELVILSILVEQFYQIIKSEINRLRGHARLVAEIRNKEVQREEEVVVSLLITNKGISAADYIKVRIIEVEQDFSVIGTKEQTLVQLPNNRFASVEFTIKPQSASPRLKFLITYDDAEKRNKEEHFADVVVLRDRQHAYAEIPNPYTGGTPIRDRHMFYGRRNDIDTLCEKLSSVTANKVVVLSGQRRTGKTSLVYQLANALTEGPQVPVLIDLQGQALQTMGHLFVGFAVRVCDEVQKRRQITLELPEREAFLSNPTESFDTFLAKALQTLGNEKIVFLLDEFEVLQEKIDNGPLNQDVLRYLRSLMQHRQGLNFLLVSAPRIRHVTEPSWSVFFNIALHHRLSKLEPSEARSLIVEPISGFLEYDMLALERVHRLSGDLPYFIHVLSEILIGYCNKKSKPYVTVNDINNVVDIVLEEQSGCINWIWNQSSPGIERFLLSVLAQDKGEDGRIFTLSDIYTELDAQGVPYEQDKVTKALQNLVREDIIEEFQNGAQFRLPVGLVKEWLRKVKPPERVIRDEFPYDE
;
A
#
# COMPACT_ATOMS: atom_id res chain seq x y z
N GLU A 1 -72.64 24.78 5.08
CA GLU A 1 -72.43 25.83 6.11
C GLU A 1 -73.19 25.40 7.37
N ILE A 2 -72.63 25.55 8.57
CA ILE A 2 -73.30 25.18 9.84
C ILE A 2 -73.64 26.47 10.59
N ARG A 3 -74.92 26.71 10.88
CA ARG A 3 -75.38 27.85 11.69
C ARG A 3 -76.38 27.37 12.73
N ALA A 4 -76.23 27.84 13.97
CA ALA A 4 -77.14 27.57 15.08
C ALA A 4 -77.97 28.83 15.38
N ARG A 5 -79.29 28.75 15.26
CA ARG A 5 -80.23 29.82 15.60
C ARG A 5 -81.61 29.21 15.83
N ASP A 6 -82.45 29.87 16.62
CA ASP A 6 -83.90 29.60 16.62
C ASP A 6 -84.48 30.08 15.28
N ILE A 7 -84.67 29.13 14.35
CA ILE A 7 -85.06 29.37 12.96
C ILE A 7 -86.59 29.40 12.83
N ASN A 8 -87.32 28.68 13.69
CA ASN A 8 -88.78 28.62 13.66
C ASN A 8 -89.47 29.52 14.71
N ASN A 9 -88.70 30.21 15.56
CA ASN A 9 -89.13 31.04 16.69
C ASN A 9 -89.95 30.29 17.75
N ASP A 10 -89.68 29.00 17.98
CA ASP A 10 -90.33 28.21 19.03
C ASP A 10 -89.62 28.31 20.40
N GLY A 11 -88.51 29.03 20.46
CA GLY A 11 -87.67 29.17 21.66
C GLY A 11 -86.55 28.14 21.76
N THR A 12 -86.44 27.21 20.81
CA THR A 12 -85.38 26.19 20.72
C THR A 12 -84.39 26.57 19.63
N VAL A 13 -83.10 26.29 19.83
CA VAL A 13 -82.07 26.55 18.81
C VAL A 13 -81.95 25.35 17.88
N GLU A 14 -82.21 25.54 16.59
CA GLU A 14 -81.90 24.55 15.55
C GLU A 14 -80.51 24.75 14.95
N ILE A 15 -79.88 23.64 14.58
CA ILE A 15 -78.68 23.61 13.74
C ILE A 15 -79.14 23.40 12.29
N ALA A 16 -78.93 24.42 11.46
CA ALA A 16 -79.08 24.31 10.02
C ALA A 16 -77.81 23.72 9.40
N VAL A 17 -77.95 22.55 8.78
CA VAL A 17 -76.90 21.90 8.00
C VAL A 17 -77.28 21.97 6.52
N ALA A 18 -76.58 22.82 5.77
CA ALA A 18 -76.75 22.95 4.32
C ALA A 18 -75.69 22.13 3.56
N SER A 19 -76.16 21.23 2.70
CA SER A 19 -75.41 20.52 1.65
C SER A 19 -75.91 20.95 0.27
N GLU A 20 -75.20 20.58 -0.82
CA GLU A 20 -75.47 21.12 -2.18
C GLU A 20 -76.94 21.02 -2.63
N ASN A 21 -77.70 20.00 -2.18
CA ASN A 21 -79.10 19.80 -2.58
C ASN A 21 -80.09 19.63 -1.40
N ARG A 22 -79.66 19.86 -0.14
CA ARG A 22 -80.50 19.57 1.04
C ARG A 22 -80.16 20.48 2.22
N LEU A 23 -81.22 20.99 2.88
CA LEU A 23 -81.14 21.70 4.14
C LEU A 23 -81.79 20.83 5.22
N ASP A 24 -81.00 20.36 6.18
CA ASP A 24 -81.50 19.68 7.37
C ASP A 24 -81.52 20.66 8.56
N LEU A 25 -82.65 20.72 9.27
CA LEU A 25 -82.81 21.46 10.51
C LEU A 25 -82.83 20.46 11.67
N LEU A 26 -81.81 20.53 12.53
CA LEU A 26 -81.65 19.63 13.67
C LEU A 26 -81.97 20.39 14.96
N GLN A 27 -83.04 20.01 15.66
CA GLN A 27 -83.37 20.59 16.96
C GLN A 27 -82.45 20.01 18.04
N ILE A 28 -81.82 20.88 18.83
CA ILE A 28 -80.98 20.46 19.95
C ILE A 28 -81.90 20.11 21.12
N LEU A 29 -82.09 18.83 21.39
CA LEU A 29 -82.78 18.37 22.60
C LEU A 29 -81.86 18.56 23.82
N ASP A 30 -82.42 19.02 24.96
CA ASP A 30 -81.73 18.95 26.24
C ASP A 30 -81.58 17.47 26.63
N GLN A 31 -80.43 16.91 26.30
CA GLN A 31 -80.11 15.51 26.56
C GLN A 31 -80.14 15.19 28.05
N LYS A 32 -79.78 16.14 28.93
CA LYS A 32 -79.76 15.92 30.38
C LYS A 32 -81.17 15.85 30.94
N GLN A 33 -82.04 16.76 30.51
CA GLN A 33 -83.45 16.75 30.90
C GLN A 33 -84.17 15.51 30.36
N THR A 34 -83.95 15.18 29.08
CA THR A 34 -84.55 14.00 28.44
C THR A 34 -84.09 12.70 29.12
N TYR A 35 -82.79 12.57 29.40
CA TYR A 35 -82.26 11.44 30.17
C TYR A 35 -82.85 11.39 31.58
N GLY A 36 -83.03 12.53 32.24
CA GLY A 36 -83.69 12.64 33.54
C GLY A 36 -85.12 12.10 33.52
N TYR A 37 -85.91 12.43 32.49
CA TYR A 37 -87.26 11.87 32.32
C TYR A 37 -87.24 10.37 32.07
N ILE A 38 -86.35 9.88 31.20
CA ILE A 38 -86.20 8.44 30.94
C ILE A 38 -85.82 7.70 32.23
N GLN A 39 -84.94 8.27 33.05
CA GLN A 39 -84.54 7.70 34.32
C GLN A 39 -85.70 7.66 35.32
N GLN A 40 -86.48 8.75 35.43
CA GLN A 40 -87.67 8.79 36.29
C GLN A 40 -88.72 7.76 35.85
N CYS A 41 -88.99 7.66 34.55
CA CYS A 41 -89.91 6.66 34.00
C CYS A 41 -89.43 5.23 34.30
N TRP A 42 -88.11 4.98 34.16
CA TRP A 42 -87.52 3.70 34.46
C TRP A 42 -87.61 3.35 35.95
N GLU A 43 -87.24 4.27 36.85
CA GLU A 43 -87.32 4.06 38.30
C GLU A 43 -88.76 3.82 38.76
N ALA A 44 -89.71 4.61 38.25
CA ALA A 44 -91.13 4.42 38.50
C ALA A 44 -91.59 3.03 38.04
N TRP A 45 -91.19 2.59 36.85
CA TRP A 45 -91.55 1.29 36.32
C TRP A 45 -90.91 0.12 37.09
N VAL A 46 -89.61 0.14 37.33
CA VAL A 46 -88.89 -0.93 38.07
C VAL A 46 -89.40 -1.08 39.49
N ASN A 47 -89.77 0.03 40.17
CA ASN A 47 -90.31 -0.02 41.52
C ASN A 47 -91.68 -0.73 41.63
N THR A 48 -92.41 -0.89 40.52
CA THR A 48 -93.68 -1.64 40.50
C THR A 48 -93.51 -3.16 40.36
N LYS A 49 -92.28 -3.65 40.23
CA LYS A 49 -91.99 -5.06 39.98
C LYS A 49 -91.45 -5.75 41.23
N GLU A 50 -92.03 -6.91 41.57
CA GLU A 50 -91.58 -7.74 42.70
C GLU A 50 -90.19 -8.34 42.44
N ASP A 51 -89.97 -8.87 41.23
CA ASP A 51 -88.65 -9.33 40.77
C ASP A 51 -88.01 -8.29 39.83
N ARG A 52 -87.22 -7.40 40.42
CA ARG A 52 -86.52 -6.33 39.69
C ARG A 52 -85.45 -6.88 38.76
N HIS A 53 -84.69 -7.87 39.23
CA HIS A 53 -83.58 -8.45 38.46
C HIS A 53 -84.10 -9.23 37.27
N GLY A 54 -85.02 -10.18 37.48
CA GLY A 54 -85.61 -10.97 36.39
C GLY A 54 -86.36 -10.12 35.37
N THR A 55 -86.99 -9.02 35.81
CA THR A 55 -87.64 -8.08 34.88
C THR A 55 -86.64 -7.34 33.99
N ILE A 56 -85.49 -6.90 34.53
CA ILE A 56 -84.42 -6.28 33.73
C ILE A 56 -83.79 -7.32 32.81
N MET A 57 -83.55 -8.53 33.31
CA MET A 57 -83.03 -9.66 32.54
C MET A 57 -83.93 -10.01 31.35
N ALA A 58 -85.25 -10.01 31.52
CA ALA A 58 -86.19 -10.22 30.42
C ALA A 58 -86.10 -9.14 29.34
N LEU A 59 -85.94 -7.86 29.73
CA LEU A 59 -85.77 -6.76 28.78
C LEU A 59 -84.47 -6.83 27.97
N THR A 60 -83.45 -7.50 28.49
CA THR A 60 -82.22 -7.70 27.71
C THR A 60 -82.48 -8.53 26.44
N HIS A 61 -83.60 -9.26 26.34
CA HIS A 61 -84.00 -10.04 25.15
C HIS A 61 -85.11 -9.37 24.32
N HIS A 62 -85.42 -8.09 24.59
CA HIS A 62 -86.49 -7.38 23.91
C HIS A 62 -86.23 -7.23 22.40
N SER A 63 -87.26 -7.15 21.56
CA SER A 63 -87.09 -7.02 20.11
C SER A 63 -86.47 -5.68 19.69
N ASP A 64 -86.81 -4.61 20.42
CA ASP A 64 -86.23 -3.26 20.25
C ASP A 64 -84.78 -3.18 20.79
N GLU A 65 -83.87 -2.71 19.95
CA GLU A 65 -82.43 -2.65 20.26
C GLU A 65 -82.07 -1.62 21.34
N PHE A 66 -82.76 -0.49 21.40
CA PHE A 66 -82.50 0.54 22.41
C PHE A 66 -82.96 0.06 23.79
N MET A 67 -84.08 -0.66 23.85
CA MET A 67 -84.55 -1.30 25.08
C MET A 67 -83.57 -2.38 25.56
N ARG A 68 -83.03 -3.21 24.65
CA ARG A 68 -81.98 -4.18 25.01
C ARG A 68 -80.72 -3.50 25.51
N ALA A 69 -80.20 -2.51 24.77
CA ALA A 69 -79.00 -1.77 25.14
C ALA A 69 -79.17 -1.11 26.51
N TYR A 70 -80.27 -0.38 26.71
CA TYR A 70 -80.57 0.28 27.99
C TYR A 70 -80.72 -0.72 29.15
N ALA A 71 -81.36 -1.87 28.93
CA ALA A 71 -81.46 -2.92 29.94
C ALA A 71 -80.09 -3.53 30.28
N LEU A 72 -79.22 -3.78 29.29
CA LEU A 72 -77.84 -4.24 29.50
C LEU A 72 -76.99 -3.21 30.25
N ALA A 73 -77.13 -1.92 29.95
CA ALA A 73 -76.48 -0.83 30.69
C ALA A 73 -76.85 -0.88 32.18
N ARG A 74 -78.15 -1.05 32.47
CA ARG A 74 -78.69 -1.13 33.83
C ARG A 74 -78.24 -2.40 34.54
N LEU A 75 -78.19 -3.53 33.85
CA LEU A 75 -77.69 -4.80 34.38
C LEU A 75 -76.19 -4.70 34.73
N ALA A 76 -75.40 -4.05 33.88
CA ALA A 76 -73.96 -3.84 34.11
C ALA A 76 -73.70 -2.97 35.35
N GLY A 77 -74.58 -2.01 35.65
CA GLY A 77 -74.45 -1.11 36.81
C GLY A 77 -74.92 -1.71 38.16
N GLN A 78 -75.42 -2.95 38.21
CA GLN A 78 -75.88 -3.55 39.46
C GLN A 78 -74.71 -3.95 40.37
N HIS A 79 -74.85 -3.72 41.68
CA HIS A 79 -73.82 -4.01 42.68
C HIS A 79 -73.67 -5.51 42.98
N GLN A 80 -74.74 -6.29 42.81
CA GLN A 80 -74.75 -7.74 42.96
C GLN A 80 -75.00 -8.35 41.59
N ARG A 81 -74.04 -9.13 41.09
CA ARG A 81 -74.13 -9.81 39.80
C ARG A 81 -74.29 -11.31 40.00
N TYR A 82 -75.24 -11.88 39.28
CA TYR A 82 -75.51 -13.31 39.27
C TYR A 82 -74.76 -13.99 38.11
N GLU A 83 -74.54 -15.29 38.20
CA GLU A 83 -73.88 -16.07 37.13
C GLU A 83 -74.65 -15.94 35.79
N GLU A 84 -75.97 -15.80 35.87
CA GLU A 84 -76.87 -15.59 34.74
C GLU A 84 -76.59 -14.26 34.01
N ASP A 85 -76.21 -13.19 34.73
CA ASP A 85 -75.89 -11.90 34.13
C ASP A 85 -74.66 -12.01 33.22
N VAL A 86 -73.62 -12.69 33.72
CA VAL A 86 -72.38 -12.93 32.97
C VAL A 86 -72.66 -13.76 31.72
N LYS A 87 -73.51 -14.81 31.85
CA LYS A 87 -73.95 -15.61 30.69
C LYS A 87 -74.68 -14.74 29.67
N ARG A 88 -75.57 -13.85 30.11
CA ARG A 88 -76.30 -12.95 29.21
C ARG A 88 -75.40 -11.97 28.50
N PHE A 89 -74.42 -11.37 29.17
CA PHE A 89 -73.45 -10.48 28.51
C PHE A 89 -72.59 -11.24 27.50
N GLN A 90 -72.16 -12.47 27.82
CA GLN A 90 -71.43 -13.32 26.88
C GLN A 90 -72.27 -13.74 25.67
N GLU A 91 -73.57 -13.96 25.89
CA GLU A 91 -74.53 -14.19 24.80
C GLU A 91 -74.68 -12.94 23.94
N ALA A 92 -74.94 -11.76 24.54
CA ALA A 92 -75.07 -10.49 23.82
C ALA A 92 -73.84 -10.20 22.95
N LEU A 93 -72.65 -10.44 23.51
CA LEU A 93 -71.38 -10.26 22.83
C LEU A 93 -71.19 -11.19 21.62
N ARG A 94 -71.79 -12.39 21.65
CA ARG A 94 -71.67 -13.39 20.58
C ARG A 94 -72.76 -13.27 19.52
N THR A 95 -73.98 -12.93 19.91
CA THR A 95 -75.17 -13.11 19.06
C THR A 95 -75.89 -11.81 18.70
N ASP A 96 -75.67 -10.69 19.42
CA ASP A 96 -76.38 -9.44 19.12
C ASP A 96 -75.67 -8.67 18.00
N GLU A 97 -76.38 -8.46 16.89
CA GLU A 97 -75.88 -7.74 15.71
C GLU A 97 -76.08 -6.21 15.81
N SER A 98 -76.85 -5.72 16.81
CA SER A 98 -77.14 -4.29 16.95
C SER A 98 -75.90 -3.49 17.34
N LEU A 99 -75.63 -2.43 16.60
CA LEU A 99 -74.57 -1.47 16.88
C LEU A 99 -74.76 -0.79 18.25
N GLU A 100 -76.01 -0.45 18.59
CA GLU A 100 -76.31 0.24 19.85
C GLU A 100 -76.12 -0.67 21.07
N VAL A 101 -76.47 -1.95 20.95
CA VAL A 101 -76.18 -2.94 21.98
C VAL A 101 -74.68 -3.12 22.16
N LYS A 102 -73.93 -3.28 21.06
CA LYS A 102 -72.47 -3.43 21.12
C LYS A 102 -71.76 -2.21 21.69
N LYS A 103 -72.18 -0.99 21.33
CA LYS A 103 -71.67 0.26 21.95
C LYS A 103 -71.91 0.27 23.47
N GLU A 104 -73.04 -0.26 23.91
CA GLU A 104 -73.33 -0.35 25.33
C GLU A 104 -72.51 -1.45 26.02
N LEU A 105 -72.23 -2.57 25.35
CA LEU A 105 -71.26 -3.56 25.84
C LEU A 105 -69.86 -2.97 26.02
N VAL A 106 -69.44 -2.06 25.13
CA VAL A 106 -68.20 -1.29 25.31
C VAL A 106 -68.28 -0.44 26.58
N ARG A 107 -69.35 0.34 26.78
CA ARG A 107 -69.52 1.17 27.99
C ARG A 107 -69.57 0.33 29.27
N ALA A 108 -70.15 -0.86 29.20
CA ALA A 108 -70.19 -1.80 30.31
C ALA A 108 -68.78 -2.20 30.79
N ILE A 109 -67.75 -2.17 29.94
CA ILE A 109 -66.35 -2.47 30.35
C ILE A 109 -65.92 -1.60 31.54
N VAL A 110 -66.20 -0.29 31.48
CA VAL A 110 -65.88 0.64 32.58
C VAL A 110 -66.68 0.27 33.84
N LEU A 111 -67.96 -0.06 33.70
CA LEU A 111 -68.80 -0.48 34.83
C LEU A 111 -68.30 -1.80 35.44
N PHE A 112 -67.82 -2.75 34.64
CA PHE A 112 -67.21 -3.98 35.13
C PHE A 112 -65.94 -3.71 35.92
N LEU A 113 -65.10 -2.77 35.49
CA LEU A 113 -63.87 -2.42 36.19
C LEU A 113 -64.11 -1.65 37.51
N ILE A 114 -65.20 -0.88 37.61
CA ILE A 114 -65.51 -0.08 38.82
C ILE A 114 -66.23 -0.90 39.91
N VAL A 115 -67.01 -1.92 39.57
CA VAL A 115 -67.81 -2.67 40.56
C VAL A 115 -66.90 -3.47 41.52
N PRO A 116 -66.97 -3.22 42.84
CA PRO A 116 -66.00 -3.77 43.81
C PRO A 116 -66.23 -5.24 44.17
N THR A 117 -67.40 -5.81 43.88
CA THR A 117 -67.75 -7.21 44.16
C THR A 117 -67.24 -8.13 43.04
N ASN A 118 -66.64 -9.28 43.38
CA ASN A 118 -66.07 -10.23 42.41
C ASN A 118 -65.07 -9.60 41.43
N GLN A 119 -64.18 -8.74 41.94
CA GLN A 119 -63.28 -7.88 41.16
C GLN A 119 -62.42 -8.65 40.15
N GLU A 120 -61.86 -9.81 40.52
CA GLU A 120 -61.06 -10.65 39.61
C GLU A 120 -61.89 -11.16 38.41
N GLU A 121 -63.11 -11.63 38.68
CA GLU A 121 -64.01 -12.12 37.63
C GLU A 121 -64.48 -10.98 36.72
N ASN A 122 -64.81 -9.82 37.31
CA ASN A 122 -65.22 -8.65 36.54
C ASN A 122 -64.08 -8.11 35.65
N ALA A 123 -62.86 -8.06 36.16
CA ALA A 123 -61.68 -7.68 35.36
C ALA A 123 -61.44 -8.68 34.22
N ARG A 124 -61.61 -9.98 34.48
CA ARG A 124 -61.54 -11.04 33.45
C ARG A 124 -62.59 -10.84 32.36
N GLN A 125 -63.83 -10.53 32.73
CA GLN A 125 -64.90 -10.25 31.76
C GLN A 125 -64.65 -8.95 30.99
N ALA A 126 -64.19 -7.88 31.64
CA ALA A 126 -63.83 -6.62 30.99
C ALA A 126 -62.74 -6.82 29.93
N ARG A 127 -61.68 -7.58 30.25
CA ARG A 127 -60.62 -7.95 29.28
C ARG A 127 -61.15 -8.79 28.13
N ASN A 128 -62.10 -9.71 28.41
CA ASN A 128 -62.72 -10.51 27.37
C ASN A 128 -63.60 -9.66 26.42
N PHE A 129 -64.34 -8.69 26.96
CA PHE A 129 -65.13 -7.75 26.17
C PHE A 129 -64.23 -6.88 25.30
N LEU A 130 -63.18 -6.29 25.88
CA LEU A 130 -62.19 -5.52 25.12
C LEU A 130 -61.58 -6.36 23.99
N ARG A 131 -61.16 -7.60 24.27
CA ARG A 131 -60.54 -8.48 23.27
C ARG A 131 -61.49 -8.82 22.11
N GLN A 132 -62.77 -9.09 22.40
CA GLN A 132 -63.73 -9.43 21.35
C GLN A 132 -64.19 -8.20 20.57
N LEU A 133 -64.53 -7.11 21.26
CA LEU A 133 -65.05 -5.89 20.64
C LEU A 133 -63.96 -5.09 19.91
N SER A 134 -62.69 -5.20 20.32
CA SER A 134 -61.58 -4.57 19.59
C SER A 134 -61.32 -5.20 18.21
N ALA A 135 -61.76 -6.45 18.02
CA ALA A 135 -61.73 -7.16 16.75
C ALA A 135 -63.05 -7.08 15.97
N ASP A 136 -64.06 -6.35 16.48
CA ASP A 136 -65.35 -6.18 15.78
C ASP A 136 -65.11 -5.52 14.42
N PRO A 137 -65.76 -5.98 13.32
CA PRO A 137 -65.56 -5.41 12.00
C PRO A 137 -65.99 -3.94 11.90
N ASP A 138 -66.96 -3.49 12.71
CA ASP A 138 -67.48 -2.13 12.64
C ASP A 138 -66.54 -1.12 13.33
N PRO A 139 -66.07 -0.08 12.60
CA PRO A 139 -65.17 0.92 13.17
C PRO A 139 -65.80 1.76 14.29
N ASP A 140 -67.12 1.94 14.32
CA ASP A 140 -67.80 2.71 15.37
C ASP A 140 -67.70 2.02 16.74
N ILE A 141 -67.68 0.69 16.77
CA ILE A 141 -67.46 -0.09 18.00
C ILE A 141 -66.04 0.11 18.51
N ARG A 142 -65.05 0.00 17.62
CA ARG A 142 -63.65 0.21 17.99
C ARG A 142 -63.37 1.67 18.40
N LEU A 143 -64.02 2.65 17.76
CA LEU A 143 -63.98 4.06 18.18
C LEU A 143 -64.63 4.27 19.55
N ALA A 144 -65.73 3.58 19.84
CA ALA A 144 -66.34 3.61 21.17
C ALA A 144 -65.36 3.09 22.24
N ILE A 145 -64.53 2.07 21.92
CA ILE A 145 -63.48 1.61 22.84
C ILE A 145 -62.46 2.73 23.07
N VAL A 146 -61.92 3.35 22.02
CA VAL A 146 -60.97 4.46 22.15
C VAL A 146 -61.56 5.62 22.98
N ALA A 147 -62.86 5.87 22.87
CA ALA A 147 -63.54 6.92 23.64
C ALA A 147 -63.55 6.65 25.16
N ILE A 148 -63.63 5.38 25.59
CA ILE A 148 -63.66 5.01 27.01
C ILE A 148 -62.26 4.82 27.63
N LEU A 149 -61.19 4.72 26.83
CA LEU A 149 -59.84 4.41 27.35
C LEU A 149 -59.35 5.38 28.44
N LEU A 150 -59.70 6.67 28.39
CA LEU A 150 -59.33 7.61 29.46
C LEU A 150 -60.05 7.30 30.79
N LYS A 151 -61.27 6.74 30.74
CA LYS A 151 -61.94 6.25 31.96
C LYS A 151 -61.35 4.93 32.44
N VAL A 152 -60.85 4.10 31.52
CA VAL A 152 -60.09 2.89 31.86
C VAL A 152 -58.77 3.26 32.51
N LEU A 153 -58.10 4.32 32.05
CA LEU A 153 -56.84 4.83 32.63
C LEU A 153 -56.98 5.14 34.13
N GLU A 154 -58.10 5.75 34.53
CA GLU A 154 -58.40 6.05 35.95
C GLU A 154 -58.50 4.79 36.83
N ILE A 155 -58.61 3.59 36.24
CA ILE A 155 -58.87 2.32 36.94
C ILE A 155 -57.75 1.29 36.74
N ASP A 156 -57.33 1.05 35.51
CA ASP A 156 -56.27 0.11 35.10
C ASP A 156 -55.41 0.77 34.00
N GLU A 157 -54.34 1.44 34.45
CA GLU A 157 -53.40 2.15 33.57
C GLU A 157 -52.72 1.21 32.56
N GLY A 158 -52.33 0.01 32.99
CA GLY A 158 -51.68 -0.97 32.13
C GLY A 158 -52.56 -1.42 30.97
N LEU A 159 -53.83 -1.71 31.27
CA LEU A 159 -54.82 -2.09 30.27
C LEU A 159 -55.13 -0.95 29.28
N CYS A 160 -55.17 0.30 29.75
CA CYS A 160 -55.35 1.45 28.88
C CYS A 160 -54.21 1.55 27.83
N PHE A 161 -52.95 1.55 28.28
CA PHE A 161 -51.80 1.67 27.38
C PHE A 161 -51.62 0.45 26.47
N GLU A 162 -52.00 -0.75 26.92
CA GLU A 162 -52.07 -1.95 26.07
C GLU A 162 -52.98 -1.72 24.87
N TYR A 163 -54.20 -1.21 25.08
CA TYR A 163 -55.15 -0.99 23.99
C TYR A 163 -54.87 0.27 23.17
N LEU A 164 -54.27 1.32 23.75
CA LEU A 164 -53.73 2.44 22.97
C LEU A 164 -52.66 1.93 21.99
N LYS A 165 -51.72 1.10 22.45
CA LYS A 165 -50.70 0.47 21.60
C LYS A 165 -51.30 -0.48 20.57
N TYR A 166 -52.30 -1.28 20.95
CA TYR A 166 -52.99 -2.16 20.01
C TYR A 166 -53.62 -1.36 18.86
N PHE A 167 -54.31 -0.26 19.18
CA PHE A 167 -55.01 0.54 18.18
C PHE A 167 -54.11 1.47 17.35
N THR A 168 -52.83 1.69 17.71
CA THR A 168 -51.89 2.39 16.79
C THR A 168 -51.65 1.61 15.50
N HIS A 169 -51.91 0.29 15.49
CA HIS A 169 -51.76 -0.59 14.33
C HIS A 169 -53.11 -0.97 13.68
N ASN A 170 -54.21 -0.31 14.03
CA ASN A 170 -55.53 -0.66 13.50
C ASN A 170 -55.62 -0.38 11.99
N ASN A 171 -56.36 -1.20 11.23
CA ASN A 171 -56.54 -1.00 9.78
C ASN A 171 -57.29 0.31 9.45
N ASP A 172 -58.18 0.78 10.32
CA ASP A 172 -58.94 2.01 10.10
C ASP A 172 -58.14 3.26 10.52
N MET A 173 -58.03 4.23 9.62
CA MET A 173 -57.25 5.44 9.92
C MET A 173 -57.92 6.32 10.97
N TRP A 174 -59.25 6.38 11.05
CA TRP A 174 -59.95 7.23 12.03
C TRP A 174 -59.71 6.75 13.46
N ILE A 175 -59.57 5.44 13.65
CA ILE A 175 -59.21 4.84 14.94
C ILE A 175 -57.78 5.21 15.31
N ARG A 176 -56.82 4.99 14.41
CA ARG A 176 -55.42 5.39 14.65
C ARG A 176 -55.31 6.88 14.98
N ARG A 177 -56.07 7.72 14.26
CA ARG A 177 -56.12 9.16 14.53
C ARG A 177 -56.69 9.49 15.90
N ALA A 178 -57.78 8.82 16.29
CA ALA A 178 -58.38 8.98 17.61
C ALA A 178 -57.39 8.60 18.72
N VAL A 179 -56.62 7.52 18.54
CA VAL A 179 -55.55 7.13 19.46
C VAL A 179 -54.49 8.22 19.58
N VAL A 180 -53.97 8.76 18.47
CA VAL A 180 -52.97 9.83 18.51
C VAL A 180 -53.49 11.07 19.28
N ARG A 181 -54.76 11.41 19.12
CA ARG A 181 -55.38 12.50 19.91
C ARG A 181 -55.51 12.19 21.39
N LYS A 182 -55.75 10.93 21.76
CA LYS A 182 -55.73 10.52 23.17
C LYS A 182 -54.32 10.57 23.74
N LEU A 183 -53.31 10.14 22.98
CA LEU A 183 -51.91 10.27 23.37
C LEU A 183 -51.52 11.73 23.59
N ASP A 184 -51.95 12.64 22.70
CA ASP A 184 -51.73 14.09 22.86
C ASP A 184 -52.27 14.64 24.19
N SER A 185 -53.48 14.22 24.59
CA SER A 185 -54.05 14.62 25.89
C SER A 185 -53.32 14.03 27.11
N LEU A 186 -52.55 12.96 26.92
CA LEU A 186 -51.80 12.28 27.99
C LEU A 186 -50.33 12.70 28.05
N ALA A 187 -49.86 13.53 27.12
CA ALA A 187 -48.45 13.89 26.97
C ALA A 187 -47.84 14.50 28.23
N GLN A 188 -48.63 15.25 29.01
CA GLN A 188 -48.16 15.90 30.23
C GLN A 188 -47.98 14.93 31.41
N GLU A 189 -48.90 13.97 31.59
CA GLU A 189 -48.93 13.09 32.76
C GLU A 189 -48.12 11.80 32.56
N HIS A 190 -47.97 11.33 31.31
CA HIS A 190 -47.29 10.07 30.98
C HIS A 190 -46.26 10.24 29.84
N PRO A 191 -45.22 11.08 30.02
CA PRO A 191 -44.33 11.50 28.94
C PRO A 191 -43.64 10.34 28.20
N ASP A 192 -43.01 9.40 28.92
CA ASP A 192 -42.23 8.32 28.28
C ASP A 192 -43.10 7.39 27.43
N ARG A 193 -44.21 6.90 28.00
CA ARG A 193 -45.13 5.99 27.30
C ARG A 193 -45.80 6.67 26.11
N VAL A 194 -46.14 7.95 26.23
CA VAL A 194 -46.74 8.71 25.14
C VAL A 194 -45.72 8.91 24.02
N PHE A 195 -44.49 9.29 24.34
CA PHE A 195 -43.44 9.49 23.35
C PHE A 195 -43.15 8.21 22.56
N ASP A 196 -43.01 7.07 23.24
CA ASP A 196 -42.81 5.75 22.60
C ASP A 196 -43.95 5.37 21.64
N LEU A 197 -45.20 5.62 22.05
CA LEU A 197 -46.36 5.34 21.20
C LEU A 197 -46.50 6.33 20.04
N LEU A 198 -46.15 7.60 20.23
CA LEU A 198 -46.12 8.58 19.14
C LEU A 198 -45.02 8.23 18.13
N LEU A 199 -43.83 7.81 18.58
CA LEU A 199 -42.75 7.31 17.73
C LEU A 199 -43.22 6.16 16.84
N ALA A 200 -44.02 5.22 17.37
CA ALA A 200 -44.56 4.12 16.59
C ALA A 200 -45.52 4.56 15.45
N THR A 201 -46.03 5.80 15.48
CA THR A 201 -46.98 6.34 14.49
C THR A 201 -46.36 7.28 13.46
N ILE A 202 -45.04 7.56 13.54
CA ILE A 202 -44.39 8.54 12.65
C ILE A 202 -44.33 8.08 11.19
N ASP A 203 -44.24 6.78 10.92
CA ASP A 203 -44.16 6.29 9.55
C ASP A 203 -45.52 5.85 8.96
N ASP A 204 -46.63 6.12 9.66
CA ASP A 204 -47.98 5.72 9.22
C ASP A 204 -48.22 6.06 7.75
N GLU A 205 -48.78 5.13 6.98
CA GLU A 205 -49.01 5.30 5.55
C GLU A 205 -49.86 6.53 5.21
N LYS A 206 -50.81 6.89 6.08
CA LYS A 206 -51.77 7.97 5.84
C LYS A 206 -51.21 9.31 6.30
N LEU A 207 -51.20 10.29 5.38
CA LEU A 207 -50.68 11.64 5.64
C LEU A 207 -51.36 12.32 6.85
N TRP A 208 -52.66 12.15 7.01
CA TRP A 208 -53.42 12.80 8.09
C TRP A 208 -53.03 12.29 9.48
N ILE A 209 -52.63 11.01 9.59
CA ILE A 209 -52.11 10.46 10.85
C ILE A 209 -50.75 11.06 11.14
N ARG A 210 -49.84 11.06 10.16
CA ARG A 210 -48.52 11.71 10.31
C ARG A 210 -48.62 13.18 10.70
N GLN A 211 -49.59 13.91 10.17
CA GLN A 211 -49.86 15.31 10.56
C GLN A 211 -50.38 15.41 12.01
N GLU A 212 -51.28 14.54 12.43
CA GLU A 212 -51.77 14.51 13.81
C GLU A 212 -50.65 14.11 14.78
N THR A 213 -49.84 13.09 14.43
CA THR A 213 -48.65 12.66 15.19
C THR A 213 -47.64 13.80 15.32
N GLY A 214 -47.37 14.53 14.24
CA GLY A 214 -46.48 15.70 14.29
C GLY A 214 -47.01 16.83 15.18
N ARG A 215 -48.34 17.02 15.28
CA ARG A 215 -48.95 17.97 16.22
C ARG A 215 -48.82 17.51 17.67
N ALA A 216 -49.07 16.22 17.93
CA ALA A 216 -48.93 15.64 19.26
C ALA A 216 -47.46 15.67 19.74
N LEU A 217 -46.51 15.32 18.88
CA LEU A 217 -45.07 15.45 19.17
C LEU A 217 -44.67 16.91 19.41
N SER A 218 -45.24 17.84 18.64
CA SER A 218 -45.01 19.27 18.88
C SER A 218 -45.49 19.71 20.26
N HIS A 219 -46.70 19.31 20.66
CA HIS A 219 -47.23 19.63 21.99
C HIS A 219 -46.40 18.96 23.08
N TYR A 220 -46.02 17.70 22.90
CA TYR A 220 -45.11 16.98 23.80
C TYR A 220 -43.81 17.77 24.04
N PHE A 221 -43.13 18.22 22.99
CA PHE A 221 -41.89 19.01 23.13
C PHE A 221 -42.10 20.42 23.70
N ASP A 222 -43.27 21.03 23.48
CA ASP A 222 -43.60 22.32 24.10
C ASP A 222 -43.82 22.19 25.62
N VAL A 223 -44.31 21.03 26.09
CA VAL A 223 -44.55 20.73 27.51
C VAL A 223 -43.28 20.21 28.20
N HIS A 224 -42.44 19.47 27.48
CA HIS A 224 -41.19 18.88 27.98
C HIS A 224 -39.99 19.37 27.15
N PRO A 225 -39.61 20.66 27.24
CA PRO A 225 -38.49 21.24 26.49
C PRO A 225 -37.14 20.57 26.80
N GLU A 226 -36.98 20.03 28.01
CA GLU A 226 -35.83 19.21 28.45
C GLU A 226 -35.73 17.84 27.76
N CYS A 227 -36.71 17.45 26.95
CA CYS A 227 -36.66 16.23 26.15
C CYS A 227 -36.36 16.50 24.67
N VAL A 228 -36.18 17.77 24.25
CA VAL A 228 -36.09 18.15 22.83
C VAL A 228 -34.89 17.54 22.13
N ILE A 229 -33.69 17.57 22.74
CA ILE A 229 -32.46 17.05 22.11
C ILE A 229 -32.54 15.52 22.04
N GLN A 230 -32.80 14.87 23.16
CA GLN A 230 -32.92 13.40 23.25
C GLN A 230 -34.04 12.88 22.34
N GLY A 231 -35.21 13.51 22.39
CA GLY A 231 -36.34 13.15 21.56
C GLY A 231 -36.07 13.37 20.08
N SER A 232 -35.28 14.38 19.70
CA SER A 232 -34.88 14.58 18.30
C SER A 232 -33.96 13.47 17.80
N ILE A 233 -33.00 13.01 18.60
CA ILE A 233 -32.13 11.88 18.25
C ILE A 233 -32.98 10.60 18.08
N ALA A 234 -33.90 10.33 19.02
CA ALA A 234 -34.80 9.18 18.94
C ALA A 234 -35.73 9.25 17.72
N LEU A 235 -36.28 10.43 17.43
CA LEU A 235 -37.10 10.68 16.23
C LEU A 235 -36.31 10.36 14.96
N LEU A 236 -35.10 10.87 14.81
CA LEU A 236 -34.26 10.65 13.64
C LEU A 236 -33.81 9.19 13.51
N ALA A 237 -33.50 8.53 14.63
CA ALA A 237 -33.17 7.11 14.65
C ALA A 237 -34.35 6.24 14.16
N ALA A 238 -35.59 6.65 14.43
CA ALA A 238 -36.80 6.02 13.92
C ALA A 238 -37.13 6.40 12.45
N GLN A 239 -36.28 7.18 11.78
CA GLN A 239 -36.35 7.55 10.36
C GLN A 239 -37.71 8.17 9.94
N PRO A 240 -38.06 9.35 10.48
CA PRO A 240 -39.35 9.95 10.24
C PRO A 240 -39.39 10.52 8.82
N LYS A 241 -40.55 10.46 8.17
CA LYS A 241 -40.77 11.23 6.94
C LYS A 241 -40.63 12.73 7.24
N ILE A 242 -39.88 13.46 6.40
CA ILE A 242 -39.63 14.91 6.54
C ILE A 242 -40.88 15.77 6.84
N PRO A 243 -42.08 15.50 6.27
CA PRO A 243 -43.29 16.22 6.63
C PRO A 243 -43.62 16.24 8.13
N ILE A 244 -43.20 15.24 8.91
CA ILE A 244 -43.43 15.22 10.37
C ILE A 244 -42.57 16.26 11.07
N LEU A 245 -41.27 16.31 10.76
CA LEU A 245 -40.37 17.32 11.32
C LEU A 245 -40.84 18.73 10.95
N LYS A 246 -41.33 18.91 9.72
CA LYS A 246 -41.98 20.16 9.28
C LYS A 246 -43.25 20.44 10.09
N GLN A 247 -44.09 19.44 10.33
CA GLN A 247 -45.31 19.61 11.10
C GLN A 247 -45.01 20.02 12.55
N ILE A 248 -43.99 19.41 13.18
CA ILE A 248 -43.53 19.78 14.53
C ILE A 248 -43.10 21.25 14.54
N SER A 249 -42.21 21.64 13.61
CA SER A 249 -41.76 23.03 13.53
C SER A 249 -42.87 24.06 13.24
N TYR A 250 -43.94 23.66 12.54
CA TYR A 250 -45.10 24.53 12.28
C TYR A 250 -46.00 24.68 13.51
N SER A 251 -46.17 23.58 14.26
CA SER A 251 -47.11 23.50 15.39
C SER A 251 -46.53 23.97 16.72
N ALA A 252 -45.21 24.05 16.85
CA ALA A 252 -44.54 24.41 18.09
C ALA A 252 -44.89 25.83 18.53
N ARG A 253 -45.29 25.96 19.80
CA ARG A 253 -45.64 27.22 20.45
C ARG A 253 -44.43 27.86 21.12
N GLN A 254 -43.51 27.06 21.67
CA GLN A 254 -42.29 27.55 22.26
C GLN A 254 -41.31 28.00 21.17
N PRO A 255 -40.79 29.26 21.21
CA PRO A 255 -39.90 29.77 20.18
C PRO A 255 -38.61 28.94 20.00
N ALA A 256 -38.03 28.44 21.09
CA ALA A 256 -36.81 27.64 21.05
C ALA A 256 -37.04 26.27 20.40
N VAL A 257 -38.11 25.56 20.79
CA VAL A 257 -38.52 24.28 20.18
C VAL A 257 -38.78 24.46 18.69
N LYS A 258 -39.50 25.53 18.32
CA LYS A 258 -39.77 25.88 16.93
C LYS A 258 -38.49 26.11 16.13
N ARG A 259 -37.56 26.93 16.65
CA ARG A 259 -36.29 27.24 16.01
C ARG A 259 -35.43 25.98 15.84
N TRP A 260 -35.37 25.13 16.86
CA TRP A 260 -34.65 23.85 16.80
C TRP A 260 -35.19 22.95 15.70
N PHE A 261 -36.50 22.67 15.64
CA PHE A 261 -37.05 21.80 14.60
C PHE A 261 -36.96 22.42 13.19
N GLN A 262 -37.00 23.75 13.05
CA GLN A 262 -36.71 24.42 11.77
C GLN A 262 -35.26 24.20 11.34
N CYS A 263 -34.32 24.31 12.28
CA CYS A 263 -32.91 24.01 12.04
C CYS A 263 -32.71 22.53 11.68
N LEU A 264 -33.32 21.64 12.46
CA LEU A 264 -33.21 20.20 12.25
C LEU A 264 -33.71 19.78 10.87
N VAL A 265 -34.84 20.31 10.40
CA VAL A 265 -35.35 20.10 9.03
C VAL A 265 -34.30 20.49 7.99
N ARG A 266 -33.58 21.61 8.20
CA ARG A 266 -32.54 22.07 7.26
C ARG A 266 -31.31 21.16 7.32
N LEU A 267 -30.88 20.76 8.52
CA LEU A 267 -29.77 19.83 8.71
C LEU A 267 -29.99 18.48 8.01
N VAL A 268 -31.23 17.96 8.00
CA VAL A 268 -31.54 16.67 7.34
C VAL A 268 -31.90 16.79 5.86
N THR A 269 -32.15 17.98 5.32
CA THR A 269 -32.56 18.16 3.90
C THR A 269 -31.61 18.98 3.05
N LYS A 270 -30.75 19.81 3.65
CA LYS A 270 -29.92 20.83 2.98
C LYS A 270 -28.57 20.95 3.67
N LEU A 271 -27.80 19.87 3.67
CA LEU A 271 -26.44 19.82 4.18
C LEU A 271 -25.50 19.40 3.05
N ASP A 272 -24.63 20.32 2.64
CA ASP A 272 -23.53 20.10 1.70
C ASP A 272 -22.32 20.94 2.12
N GLU A 273 -21.17 20.78 1.45
CA GLU A 273 -19.93 21.47 1.79
C GLU A 273 -20.07 23.00 1.79
N GLN A 274 -20.91 23.56 0.93
CA GLN A 274 -21.12 25.01 0.81
C GLN A 274 -22.00 25.58 1.92
N THR A 275 -22.97 24.80 2.39
CA THR A 275 -23.98 25.24 3.37
C THR A 275 -23.66 24.82 4.80
N THR A 276 -22.74 23.88 5.02
CA THR A 276 -22.44 23.29 6.34
C THR A 276 -22.08 24.34 7.40
N ALA A 277 -21.22 25.31 7.08
CA ALA A 277 -20.79 26.32 8.06
C ALA A 277 -21.96 27.19 8.57
N ASP A 278 -22.82 27.66 7.67
CA ASP A 278 -23.99 28.47 8.04
C ASP A 278 -25.00 27.65 8.84
N ARG A 279 -25.18 26.38 8.49
CA ARG A 279 -26.08 25.46 9.20
C ARG A 279 -25.60 25.13 10.61
N LEU A 280 -24.29 25.00 10.80
CA LEU A 280 -23.70 24.81 12.14
C LEU A 280 -23.95 26.03 13.03
N ASN A 281 -23.81 27.25 12.50
CA ASN A 281 -24.13 28.47 13.25
C ASN A 281 -25.60 28.51 13.68
N GLU A 282 -26.53 28.21 12.75
CA GLU A 282 -27.96 28.15 13.04
C GLU A 282 -28.28 27.11 14.14
N ALA A 283 -27.61 25.94 14.10
CA ALA A 283 -27.78 24.87 15.06
C ALA A 283 -27.25 25.24 16.45
N ILE A 284 -26.05 25.80 16.53
CA ILE A 284 -25.43 26.27 17.79
C ILE A 284 -26.33 27.28 18.49
N ASP A 285 -26.88 28.27 17.76
CA ASP A 285 -27.79 29.24 18.34
C ASP A 285 -29.10 28.60 18.82
N ALA A 286 -29.65 27.64 18.07
CA ALA A 286 -30.85 26.92 18.48
C ALA A 286 -30.63 26.05 19.73
N ILE A 287 -29.44 25.46 19.89
CA ILE A 287 -29.06 24.70 21.09
C ILE A 287 -28.95 25.64 22.30
N LYS A 288 -28.33 26.81 22.14
CA LYS A 288 -28.26 27.83 23.20
C LYS A 288 -29.65 28.27 23.67
N ASP A 289 -30.59 28.46 22.74
CA ASP A 289 -31.97 28.81 23.06
C ASP A 289 -32.65 27.69 23.90
N LEU A 290 -32.30 26.42 23.69
CA LEU A 290 -32.80 25.28 24.47
C LEU A 290 -32.13 25.16 25.86
N GLN A 291 -30.84 25.47 25.98
CA GLN A 291 -30.12 25.50 27.26
C GLN A 291 -30.71 26.53 28.26
N ALA A 292 -31.45 27.52 27.77
CA ALA A 292 -32.14 28.49 28.63
C ALA A 292 -33.23 27.87 29.52
N PHE A 293 -33.77 26.70 29.17
CA PHE A 293 -34.79 26.00 29.97
C PHE A 293 -34.18 25.20 31.13
N THR A 294 -33.01 24.59 30.91
CA THR A 294 -32.29 23.78 31.91
C THR A 294 -30.77 24.01 31.76
N PRO A 295 -30.08 24.63 32.75
CA PRO A 295 -28.71 25.13 32.59
C PRO A 295 -27.61 24.11 32.28
N THR A 296 -27.88 22.81 32.43
CA THR A 296 -26.92 21.71 32.20
C THR A 296 -27.38 20.76 31.08
N TYR A 297 -28.54 21.00 30.47
CA TYR A 297 -29.09 20.12 29.45
C TYR A 297 -28.54 20.46 28.07
N GLY A 298 -27.85 19.51 27.44
CA GLY A 298 -27.33 19.68 26.08
C GLY A 298 -25.93 20.27 25.99
N ASP A 299 -25.18 20.38 27.09
CA ASP A 299 -23.81 20.90 27.09
C ASP A 299 -22.87 20.07 26.19
N ASP A 300 -22.95 18.75 26.24
CA ASP A 300 -22.18 17.86 25.36
C ASP A 300 -22.56 18.06 23.89
N PHE A 301 -23.86 18.28 23.62
CA PHE A 301 -24.38 18.51 22.27
C PHE A 301 -23.93 19.87 21.72
N TYR A 302 -23.94 20.90 22.57
CA TYR A 302 -23.39 22.22 22.29
C TYR A 302 -21.89 22.15 22.00
N GLN A 303 -21.14 21.37 22.80
CA GLN A 303 -19.71 21.17 22.62
C GLN A 303 -19.42 20.52 21.26
N VAL A 304 -20.15 19.46 20.89
CA VAL A 304 -19.98 18.77 19.60
C VAL A 304 -20.24 19.71 18.41
N TYR A 305 -21.35 20.45 18.42
CA TYR A 305 -21.68 21.35 17.32
C TYR A 305 -20.73 22.54 17.23
N SER A 306 -20.25 23.04 18.37
CA SER A 306 -19.21 24.08 18.41
C SER A 306 -17.90 23.58 17.81
N GLU A 307 -17.53 22.31 18.05
CA GLU A 307 -16.31 21.76 17.50
C GLU A 307 -16.42 21.45 16.01
N PHE A 308 -17.57 20.96 15.54
CA PHE A 308 -17.85 20.89 14.10
C PHE A 308 -17.63 22.23 13.41
N GLN A 309 -18.10 23.32 14.02
CA GLN A 309 -17.92 24.67 13.48
C GLN A 309 -16.42 25.03 13.40
N ARG A 310 -15.62 24.76 14.42
CA ARG A 310 -14.17 25.03 14.41
C ARG A 310 -13.45 24.22 13.33
N ILE A 311 -13.68 22.92 13.26
CA ILE A 311 -13.06 22.03 12.26
C ILE A 311 -13.47 22.47 10.83
N SER A 312 -14.73 22.90 10.65
CA SER A 312 -15.24 23.39 9.36
C SER A 312 -14.52 24.64 8.84
N GLN A 313 -13.74 25.36 9.66
CA GLN A 313 -12.99 26.55 9.26
C GLN A 313 -11.55 26.24 8.81
N ILE A 314 -11.07 25.01 9.01
CA ILE A 314 -9.70 24.61 8.66
C ILE A 314 -9.57 24.45 7.14
N ARG A 315 -8.61 25.14 6.53
CA ARG A 315 -8.44 25.19 5.05
C ARG A 315 -7.02 24.92 4.57
N SER A 316 -6.08 24.64 5.46
CA SER A 316 -4.67 24.43 5.12
C SER A 316 -3.97 23.47 6.09
N SER A 317 -2.85 22.89 5.65
CA SER A 317 -2.00 22.01 6.46
C SER A 317 -1.49 22.69 7.74
N SER A 318 -1.08 23.96 7.65
CA SER A 318 -0.71 24.74 8.84
C SER A 318 -1.86 25.06 9.78
N ALA A 319 -3.09 25.16 9.28
CA ALA A 319 -4.25 25.29 10.14
C ALA A 319 -4.55 23.96 10.87
N ILE A 320 -4.37 22.80 10.20
CA ILE A 320 -4.44 21.48 10.85
C ILE A 320 -3.40 21.37 11.97
N ALA A 321 -2.14 21.74 11.72
CA ALA A 321 -1.07 21.65 12.73
C ALA A 321 -1.34 22.47 14.00
N ARG A 322 -2.16 23.54 13.91
CA ARG A 322 -2.54 24.39 15.05
C ARG A 322 -3.83 23.93 15.75
N TYR A 323 -4.54 22.96 15.19
CA TYR A 323 -5.78 22.46 15.76
C TYR A 323 -5.52 21.80 17.12
N GLN A 324 -6.38 22.11 18.08
CA GLN A 324 -6.34 21.59 19.44
C GLN A 324 -7.77 21.36 19.91
N TRP A 325 -8.00 20.22 20.55
CA TRP A 325 -9.28 19.81 21.09
C TRP A 325 -9.09 19.35 22.53
N THR A 326 -10.10 19.63 23.36
CA THR A 326 -10.17 19.15 24.74
C THR A 326 -11.60 18.78 25.05
N ASN A 327 -11.84 17.54 25.46
CA ASN A 327 -13.13 17.13 25.99
C ASN A 327 -13.35 17.77 27.38
N THR A 328 -14.49 18.44 27.57
CA THR A 328 -14.83 19.16 28.81
C THR A 328 -16.05 18.55 29.51
N ALA A 329 -16.60 17.46 28.97
CA ALA A 329 -17.70 16.73 29.59
C ALA A 329 -17.27 16.05 30.90
N ALA A 330 -18.15 15.99 31.88
CA ALA A 330 -17.91 15.29 33.14
C ALA A 330 -17.89 13.76 32.92
N GLU A 331 -17.02 13.02 33.63
CA GLU A 331 -16.82 11.56 33.48
C GLU A 331 -18.10 10.70 33.61
N GLU A 332 -19.23 11.26 34.08
CA GLU A 332 -20.50 10.54 34.26
C GLU A 332 -21.43 10.54 33.02
N THR A 333 -21.12 11.25 31.92
CA THR A 333 -22.00 11.30 30.72
C THR A 333 -21.91 10.08 29.79
N GLU A 334 -21.16 9.04 30.18
CA GLU A 334 -20.81 7.87 29.36
C GLU A 334 -21.98 7.03 28.80
N LYS A 335 -23.25 7.26 29.19
CA LYS A 335 -24.34 6.31 28.90
C LYS A 335 -25.48 6.77 28.01
N GLU A 336 -25.68 8.06 27.76
CA GLU A 336 -26.95 8.47 27.15
C GLU A 336 -26.92 8.59 25.61
N TYR A 337 -25.78 8.86 24.96
CA TYR A 337 -25.77 9.18 23.52
C TYR A 337 -24.57 8.59 22.75
N LYS A 338 -24.74 7.39 22.17
CA LYS A 338 -23.71 6.72 21.35
C LYS A 338 -23.13 7.61 20.24
N ILE A 339 -23.93 8.47 19.61
CA ILE A 339 -23.47 9.36 18.54
C ILE A 339 -22.57 10.49 19.05
N ILE A 340 -22.85 11.06 20.22
CA ILE A 340 -22.07 12.15 20.81
C ILE A 340 -20.71 11.63 21.26
N ALA A 341 -20.67 10.48 21.93
CA ALA A 341 -19.43 9.79 22.26
C ALA A 341 -18.60 9.46 21.00
N THR A 342 -19.27 9.05 19.90
CA THR A 342 -18.59 8.81 18.62
C THR A 342 -17.97 10.09 18.05
N CYS A 343 -18.67 11.22 18.11
CA CYS A 343 -18.14 12.51 17.63
C CYS A 343 -16.94 12.94 18.46
N MET A 344 -17.02 12.86 19.79
CA MET A 344 -15.92 13.21 20.69
C MET A 344 -14.66 12.36 20.41
N HIS A 345 -14.81 11.05 20.24
CA HIS A 345 -13.69 10.18 19.88
C HIS A 345 -13.05 10.55 18.53
N ILE A 346 -13.87 10.90 17.53
CA ILE A 346 -13.33 11.34 16.22
C ILE A 346 -12.59 12.69 16.36
N PHE A 347 -13.00 13.57 17.28
CA PHE A 347 -12.25 14.80 17.54
C PHE A 347 -10.89 14.54 18.17
N ASP A 348 -10.76 13.51 19.01
CA ASP A 348 -9.47 13.05 19.52
C ASP A 348 -8.57 12.54 18.38
N GLU A 349 -9.12 11.76 17.44
CA GLU A 349 -8.38 11.30 16.24
C GLU A 349 -7.94 12.48 15.35
N PHE A 350 -8.78 13.50 15.16
CA PHE A 350 -8.37 14.73 14.47
C PHE A 350 -7.25 15.47 15.20
N HIS A 351 -7.24 15.43 16.53
CA HIS A 351 -6.18 16.02 17.33
C HIS A 351 -4.86 15.26 17.17
N GLU A 352 -4.90 13.92 17.15
CA GLU A 352 -3.70 13.11 16.88
C GLU A 352 -3.10 13.40 15.50
N VAL A 353 -3.94 13.53 14.47
CA VAL A 353 -3.49 13.93 13.12
C VAL A 353 -2.87 15.33 13.14
N ALA A 354 -3.43 16.27 13.89
CA ALA A 354 -2.87 17.60 14.07
C ALA A 354 -1.49 17.56 14.76
N ASP A 355 -1.28 16.68 15.74
CA ASP A 355 0.00 16.49 16.39
C ASP A 355 1.06 15.89 15.46
N ILE A 356 0.67 14.92 14.62
CA ILE A 356 1.53 14.39 13.55
C ILE A 356 1.95 15.52 12.59
N MET A 357 0.99 16.34 12.14
CA MET A 357 1.25 17.47 11.25
C MET A 357 2.12 18.55 11.92
N ARG A 358 1.95 18.80 13.23
CA ARG A 358 2.78 19.74 14.00
C ARG A 358 4.21 19.23 14.18
N ALA A 359 4.37 17.93 14.41
CA ALA A 359 5.69 17.30 14.42
C ALA A 359 6.35 17.34 13.03
N TYR A 360 5.54 17.21 11.98
CA TYR A 360 5.97 17.30 10.58
C TYR A 360 6.46 18.71 10.21
N GLU A 361 5.69 19.77 10.50
CA GLU A 361 6.12 21.17 10.25
C GLU A 361 7.42 21.52 10.98
N ARG A 362 7.64 20.95 12.18
CA ARG A 362 8.91 21.11 12.91
C ARG A 362 10.08 20.38 12.24
N ARG A 363 9.82 19.26 11.54
CA ARG A 363 10.83 18.47 10.83
C ARG A 363 11.13 18.99 9.42
N GLU A 364 10.24 19.73 8.77
CA GLU A 364 10.53 20.37 7.46
C GLU A 364 11.73 21.37 7.55
N ALA A 365 12.10 21.81 8.77
CA ALA A 365 13.34 22.57 9.03
C ALA A 365 14.63 21.73 8.97
N ILE A 366 14.54 20.39 8.98
CA ILE A 366 15.65 19.45 8.96
C ILE A 366 15.30 18.38 7.93
N GLY A 367 15.71 18.60 6.68
CA GLY A 367 15.37 17.73 5.57
C GLY A 367 15.78 16.27 5.82
N ASP A 368 14.79 15.38 5.93
CA ASP A 368 14.88 14.02 5.40
C ASP A 368 13.54 13.26 5.44
N ARG A 369 13.31 12.54 4.33
CA ARG A 369 12.53 11.30 4.12
C ARG A 369 11.08 11.21 4.58
N VAL A 370 10.18 11.06 3.60
CA VAL A 370 8.90 10.34 3.77
C VAL A 370 9.00 9.01 3.00
N GLN A 371 9.01 7.90 3.73
CA GLN A 371 8.83 6.54 3.19
C GLN A 371 7.34 6.17 3.11
N LYS A 372 7.04 5.28 2.16
CA LYS A 372 5.73 4.73 1.79
C LYS A 372 4.91 4.22 2.97
N GLU A 373 3.68 4.72 3.08
CA GLU A 373 2.49 3.95 3.46
C GLU A 373 1.29 4.46 2.64
N ASP A 374 1.00 3.79 1.52
CA ASP A 374 -0.30 3.93 0.84
C ASP A 374 -1.29 2.99 1.54
N ASN A 375 -1.87 3.45 2.65
CA ASN A 375 -3.07 2.85 3.21
C ASN A 375 -4.29 3.46 2.50
N GLN A 376 -4.59 2.97 1.30
CA GLN A 376 -5.91 3.14 0.72
C GLN A 376 -6.91 2.26 1.48
N ARG A 377 -7.46 2.80 2.58
CA ARG A 377 -8.80 2.43 3.00
C ARG A 377 -9.74 3.53 2.54
N ALA A 378 -10.30 3.36 1.35
CA ALA A 378 -11.55 4.02 1.05
C ALA A 378 -12.56 3.50 2.08
N LEU A 379 -12.89 4.32 3.08
CA LEU A 379 -14.01 4.03 3.95
C LEU A 379 -15.28 4.15 3.10
N ALA A 380 -15.70 3.02 2.56
CA ALA A 380 -17.01 2.87 1.95
C ALA A 380 -18.06 3.05 3.06
N TYR A 381 -18.75 4.18 3.04
CA TYR A 381 -19.80 4.48 4.01
C TYR A 381 -21.17 4.12 3.43
N PRO A 382 -21.99 3.31 4.12
CA PRO A 382 -23.31 2.88 3.63
C PRO A 382 -24.30 4.04 3.44
N GLN A 383 -24.86 4.16 2.24
CA GLN A 383 -25.90 5.11 1.86
C GLN A 383 -27.24 4.78 2.56
N GLY A 384 -27.84 5.75 3.25
CA GLY A 384 -29.17 5.65 3.90
C GLY A 384 -29.31 6.64 5.06
N TYR A 385 -30.46 7.32 5.17
CA TYR A 385 -30.73 8.46 6.08
C TYR A 385 -30.03 8.36 7.44
N ARG A 386 -29.05 9.26 7.66
CA ARG A 386 -28.18 9.31 8.84
C ARG A 386 -28.53 10.51 9.72
N LEU A 387 -28.23 10.38 11.01
CA LEU A 387 -28.15 11.50 11.95
C LEU A 387 -27.29 12.64 11.34
N PRO A 388 -27.72 13.92 11.46
CA PRO A 388 -26.98 15.06 10.91
C PRO A 388 -25.50 15.07 11.27
N GLU A 389 -25.17 14.67 12.50
CA GLU A 389 -23.82 14.63 13.04
C GLU A 389 -22.90 13.72 12.22
N LEU A 390 -23.40 12.57 11.74
CA LEU A 390 -22.63 11.66 10.89
C LEU A 390 -22.38 12.24 9.50
N VAL A 391 -23.32 13.01 8.96
CA VAL A 391 -23.17 13.66 7.65
C VAL A 391 -22.16 14.79 7.77
N ILE A 392 -22.27 15.63 8.81
CA ILE A 392 -21.31 16.68 9.11
C ILE A 392 -19.90 16.09 9.27
N LEU A 393 -19.74 15.05 10.09
CA LEU A 393 -18.47 14.34 10.26
C LEU A 393 -17.88 13.88 8.91
N SER A 394 -18.70 13.29 8.04
CA SER A 394 -18.21 12.80 6.74
C SER A 394 -17.67 13.92 5.86
N ILE A 395 -18.32 15.09 5.87
CA ILE A 395 -17.87 16.28 5.13
C ILE A 395 -16.53 16.77 5.72
N LEU A 396 -16.43 16.84 7.05
CA LEU A 396 -15.22 17.34 7.73
C LEU A 396 -14.02 16.40 7.57
N VAL A 397 -14.23 15.08 7.63
CA VAL A 397 -13.19 14.07 7.41
C VAL A 397 -12.66 14.13 5.98
N GLU A 398 -13.56 14.23 4.99
CA GLU A 398 -13.16 14.35 3.58
C GLU A 398 -12.34 15.64 3.36
N GLN A 399 -12.76 16.75 3.94
CA GLN A 399 -12.03 18.01 3.88
C GLN A 399 -10.60 17.88 4.45
N PHE A 400 -10.44 17.26 5.62
CA PHE A 400 -9.12 17.00 6.23
C PHE A 400 -8.26 16.10 5.34
N TYR A 401 -8.84 15.03 4.79
CA TYR A 401 -8.16 14.09 3.90
C TYR A 401 -7.64 14.80 2.64
N GLN A 402 -8.44 15.67 2.01
CA GLN A 402 -8.01 16.40 0.82
C GLN A 402 -6.85 17.35 1.10
N ILE A 403 -6.85 18.04 2.25
CA ILE A 403 -5.74 18.90 2.66
C ILE A 403 -4.46 18.07 2.83
N ILE A 404 -4.52 16.95 3.57
CA ILE A 404 -3.35 16.07 3.80
C ILE A 404 -2.84 15.46 2.49
N LYS A 405 -3.75 14.97 1.63
CA LYS A 405 -3.41 14.39 0.33
C LYS A 405 -2.71 15.41 -0.58
N SER A 406 -3.19 16.65 -0.60
CA SER A 406 -2.56 17.72 -1.39
C SER A 406 -1.15 18.03 -0.91
N GLU A 407 -0.94 18.02 0.41
CA GLU A 407 0.37 18.23 1.03
C GLU A 407 1.33 17.08 0.74
N ILE A 408 0.89 15.82 0.88
CA ILE A 408 1.68 14.64 0.53
C ILE A 408 2.11 14.68 -0.94
N ASN A 409 1.20 15.06 -1.85
CA ASN A 409 1.52 15.17 -3.27
C ASN A 409 2.53 16.28 -3.57
N ARG A 410 2.40 17.44 -2.89
CA ARG A 410 3.39 18.54 -2.97
C ARG A 410 4.78 18.07 -2.56
N LEU A 411 4.85 17.26 -1.49
CA LEU A 411 6.09 16.77 -0.90
C LEU A 411 6.73 15.62 -1.69
N ARG A 412 5.94 14.74 -2.33
CA ARG A 412 6.45 13.63 -3.15
C ARG A 412 7.18 14.11 -4.43
N GLY A 413 6.93 15.32 -4.90
CA GLY A 413 7.57 15.91 -6.08
C GLY A 413 7.09 15.32 -7.41
N HIS A 414 7.67 15.80 -8.53
CA HIS A 414 7.39 15.33 -9.89
C HIS A 414 8.68 14.94 -10.62
N ALA A 415 8.59 14.02 -11.60
CA ALA A 415 9.70 13.69 -12.47
C ALA A 415 9.74 14.61 -13.69
N ARG A 416 10.94 14.93 -14.16
CA ARG A 416 11.16 15.81 -15.32
C ARG A 416 12.21 15.20 -16.22
N LEU A 417 11.78 14.55 -17.29
CA LEU A 417 12.68 13.89 -18.23
C LEU A 417 13.21 14.89 -19.26
N VAL A 418 14.53 14.94 -19.43
CA VAL A 418 15.22 15.71 -20.46
C VAL A 418 16.00 14.76 -21.33
N ALA A 419 15.81 14.86 -22.64
CA ALA A 419 16.46 13.98 -23.61
C ALA A 419 17.52 14.71 -24.45
N GLU A 420 18.58 14.00 -24.84
CA GLU A 420 19.59 14.46 -25.78
C GLU A 420 20.13 13.31 -26.64
N ILE A 421 20.46 13.58 -27.91
CA ILE A 421 21.15 12.60 -28.76
C ILE A 421 22.64 12.65 -28.43
N ARG A 422 23.23 11.50 -28.06
CA ARG A 422 24.64 11.41 -27.67
C ARG A 422 25.58 11.48 -28.87
N ASN A 423 25.29 10.71 -29.92
CA ASN A 423 26.09 10.64 -31.15
C ASN A 423 25.45 11.48 -32.26
N LYS A 424 25.54 12.81 -32.13
CA LYS A 424 25.00 13.74 -33.14
C LYS A 424 25.73 13.69 -34.48
N GLU A 425 26.97 13.22 -34.49
CA GLU A 425 27.76 13.02 -35.71
C GLU A 425 28.09 11.53 -35.80
N VAL A 426 27.67 10.88 -36.90
CA VAL A 426 27.84 9.44 -37.08
C VAL A 426 28.39 9.16 -38.47
N GLN A 427 29.19 8.11 -38.60
CA GLN A 427 29.65 7.65 -39.90
C GLN A 427 28.46 7.24 -40.79
N ARG A 428 28.51 7.62 -42.07
CA ARG A 428 27.47 7.26 -43.03
C ARG A 428 27.53 5.77 -43.36
N GLU A 429 26.45 5.07 -43.07
CA GLU A 429 26.23 3.66 -43.40
C GLU A 429 24.79 3.42 -43.86
N GLU A 430 24.49 2.23 -44.38
CA GLU A 430 23.11 1.86 -44.73
C GLU A 430 22.20 1.80 -43.49
N GLU A 431 22.75 1.37 -42.36
CA GLU A 431 22.09 1.33 -41.06
C GLU A 431 22.95 2.06 -40.04
N VAL A 432 22.36 2.95 -39.26
CA VAL A 432 23.04 3.82 -38.31
C VAL A 432 22.35 3.68 -36.96
N VAL A 433 23.11 3.43 -35.90
CA VAL A 433 22.59 3.39 -34.53
C VAL A 433 22.68 4.76 -33.91
N VAL A 434 21.59 5.20 -33.29
CA VAL A 434 21.49 6.48 -32.57
C VAL A 434 21.11 6.23 -31.12
N SER A 435 21.86 6.84 -30.20
CA SER A 435 21.68 6.71 -28.76
C SER A 435 21.05 7.98 -28.18
N LEU A 436 19.88 7.83 -27.57
CA LEU A 436 19.15 8.87 -26.87
C LEU A 436 19.40 8.76 -25.36
N LEU A 437 20.05 9.75 -24.77
CA LEU A 437 20.20 9.88 -23.32
C LEU A 437 18.95 10.55 -22.74
N ILE A 438 18.38 9.96 -21.70
CA ILE A 438 17.25 10.49 -20.93
C ILE A 438 17.72 10.72 -19.52
N THR A 439 17.61 11.96 -19.05
CA THR A 439 18.00 12.39 -17.69
C THR A 439 16.77 12.83 -16.92
N ASN A 440 16.55 12.27 -15.74
CA ASN A 440 15.51 12.75 -14.84
C ASN A 440 16.06 13.91 -13.99
N LYS A 441 15.64 15.14 -14.31
CA LYS A 441 15.94 16.37 -13.56
C LYS A 441 14.84 16.74 -12.55
N GLY A 442 13.87 15.86 -12.33
CA GLY A 442 12.77 16.05 -11.38
C GLY A 442 13.14 15.59 -9.98
N ILE A 443 12.21 15.78 -9.04
CA ILE A 443 12.42 15.48 -7.62
C ILE A 443 12.02 14.03 -7.29
N SER A 444 11.11 13.43 -8.06
CA SER A 444 10.68 12.04 -7.93
C SER A 444 11.28 11.13 -9.02
N ALA A 445 11.20 9.81 -8.83
CA ALA A 445 11.48 8.85 -9.89
C ALA A 445 10.42 8.93 -11.01
N ALA A 446 10.83 8.61 -12.24
CA ALA A 446 9.93 8.33 -13.35
C ALA A 446 9.83 6.82 -13.52
N ASP A 447 8.62 6.28 -13.60
CA ASP A 447 8.35 4.85 -13.73
C ASP A 447 7.73 4.56 -15.11
N TYR A 448 7.84 3.32 -15.58
CA TYR A 448 7.21 2.84 -16.83
C TYR A 448 7.49 3.74 -18.05
N ILE A 449 8.75 4.13 -18.22
CA ILE A 449 9.16 5.05 -19.28
C ILE A 449 9.14 4.29 -20.60
N LYS A 450 8.41 4.79 -21.59
CA LYS A 450 8.42 4.29 -22.97
C LYS A 450 8.92 5.37 -23.89
N VAL A 451 9.87 5.03 -24.73
CA VAL A 451 10.50 5.93 -25.69
C VAL A 451 10.20 5.41 -27.07
N ARG A 452 9.44 6.19 -27.83
CA ARG A 452 9.06 5.85 -29.19
C ARG A 452 9.70 6.80 -30.17
N ILE A 453 10.46 6.28 -31.13
CA ILE A 453 10.95 7.06 -32.26
C ILE A 453 9.83 7.18 -33.31
N ILE A 454 9.61 8.40 -33.81
CA ILE A 454 8.58 8.71 -34.81
C ILE A 454 9.26 8.79 -36.17
N GLU A 455 8.94 7.82 -37.02
CA GLU A 455 9.42 7.79 -38.40
C GLU A 455 8.93 8.98 -39.22
N VAL A 456 9.81 9.47 -40.07
CA VAL A 456 9.50 10.47 -41.09
C VAL A 456 9.93 9.86 -42.42
N GLU A 457 8.96 9.36 -43.19
CA GLU A 457 9.19 8.50 -44.36
C GLU A 457 10.21 9.02 -45.38
N GLN A 458 10.38 10.35 -45.48
CA GLN A 458 11.30 11.01 -46.41
C GLN A 458 12.71 11.26 -45.84
N ASP A 459 12.94 10.93 -44.56
CA ASP A 459 14.17 11.30 -43.85
C ASP A 459 14.93 10.07 -43.34
N PHE A 460 14.23 9.11 -42.72
CA PHE A 460 14.77 7.82 -42.29
C PHE A 460 13.65 6.79 -42.05
N SER A 461 14.01 5.50 -42.07
CA SER A 461 13.15 4.40 -41.59
C SER A 461 13.79 3.71 -40.39
N VAL A 462 13.02 3.23 -39.42
CA VAL A 462 13.56 2.53 -38.25
C VAL A 462 13.71 1.04 -38.57
N ILE A 463 14.85 0.46 -38.20
CA ILE A 463 15.12 -0.97 -38.32
C ILE A 463 14.96 -1.62 -36.93
N GLY A 464 14.16 -2.68 -36.85
CA GLY A 464 13.86 -3.35 -35.59
C GLY A 464 12.73 -2.68 -34.79
N THR A 465 12.93 -2.46 -33.49
CA THR A 465 11.90 -1.90 -32.62
C THR A 465 11.81 -0.37 -32.72
N LYS A 466 10.58 0.15 -32.79
CA LYS A 466 10.30 1.60 -32.74
C LYS A 466 10.10 2.11 -31.32
N GLU A 467 10.05 1.21 -30.35
CA GLU A 467 9.78 1.52 -28.95
C GLU A 467 10.82 0.83 -28.04
N GLN A 468 11.30 1.57 -27.05
CA GLN A 468 12.18 1.08 -25.99
C GLN A 468 11.54 1.39 -24.65
N THR A 469 11.69 0.50 -23.67
CA THR A 469 11.11 0.68 -22.33
C THR A 469 12.17 0.68 -21.25
N LEU A 470 12.02 1.55 -20.26
CA LEU A 470 12.80 1.56 -19.02
C LEU A 470 11.84 1.38 -17.85
N VAL A 471 12.22 0.55 -16.88
CA VAL A 471 11.33 0.25 -15.74
C VAL A 471 11.21 1.47 -14.84
N GLN A 472 12.35 2.09 -14.53
CA GLN A 472 12.41 3.23 -13.64
C GLN A 472 13.66 4.07 -13.91
N LEU A 473 13.52 5.39 -13.82
CA LEU A 473 14.62 6.34 -13.81
C LEU A 473 14.56 7.21 -12.54
N PRO A 474 15.42 6.95 -11.54
CA PRO A 474 15.45 7.73 -10.31
C PRO A 474 15.80 9.21 -10.53
N ASN A 475 15.50 10.05 -9.55
CA ASN A 475 15.89 11.47 -9.54
C ASN A 475 17.42 11.62 -9.75
N ASN A 476 17.82 12.56 -10.61
CA ASN A 476 19.20 12.90 -10.94
C ASN A 476 20.00 11.74 -11.54
N ARG A 477 19.30 10.74 -12.09
CA ARG A 477 19.90 9.65 -12.87
C ARG A 477 19.59 9.81 -14.35
N PHE A 478 20.38 9.13 -15.16
CA PHE A 478 20.23 9.07 -16.60
C PHE A 478 20.26 7.61 -17.08
N ALA A 479 19.60 7.37 -18.20
CA ALA A 479 19.62 6.11 -18.94
C ALA A 479 19.72 6.41 -20.43
N SER A 480 20.30 5.51 -21.22
CA SER A 480 20.36 5.65 -22.68
C SER A 480 19.56 4.54 -23.34
N VAL A 481 18.83 4.89 -24.40
CA VAL A 481 18.15 3.93 -25.28
C VAL A 481 18.67 4.08 -26.70
N GLU A 482 18.83 2.97 -27.42
CA GLU A 482 19.43 2.94 -28.75
C GLU A 482 18.37 2.54 -29.80
N PHE A 483 18.44 3.17 -30.97
CA PHE A 483 17.59 2.89 -32.14
C PHE A 483 18.45 2.74 -33.39
N THR A 484 18.19 1.71 -34.19
CA THR A 484 18.80 1.55 -35.51
C THR A 484 17.92 2.19 -36.56
N ILE A 485 18.49 3.06 -37.39
CA ILE A 485 17.78 3.74 -38.47
C ILE A 485 18.48 3.48 -39.80
N LYS A 486 17.71 3.43 -40.88
CA LYS A 486 18.21 3.51 -42.24
C LYS A 486 17.98 4.94 -42.74
N PRO A 487 19.04 5.77 -42.76
CA PRO A 487 18.90 7.17 -43.16
C PRO A 487 18.65 7.30 -44.67
N GLN A 488 17.80 8.25 -45.04
CA GLN A 488 17.52 8.62 -46.44
C GLN A 488 18.05 10.02 -46.79
N SER A 489 18.27 10.87 -45.77
CA SER A 489 18.93 12.17 -45.91
C SER A 489 20.33 12.17 -45.27
N ALA A 490 21.15 13.15 -45.62
CA ALA A 490 22.48 13.34 -45.01
C ALA A 490 22.42 13.87 -43.57
N SER A 491 21.26 14.40 -43.16
CA SER A 491 21.09 15.02 -41.84
C SER A 491 19.69 14.74 -41.27
N PRO A 492 19.37 13.48 -40.92
CA PRO A 492 18.04 13.11 -40.48
C PRO A 492 17.64 13.77 -39.17
N ARG A 493 16.42 14.33 -39.14
CA ARG A 493 15.79 14.91 -37.96
C ARG A 493 14.97 13.86 -37.23
N LEU A 494 15.51 13.38 -36.11
CA LEU A 494 14.85 12.36 -35.30
C LEU A 494 13.86 13.01 -34.33
N LYS A 495 12.69 12.39 -34.19
CA LYS A 495 11.62 12.81 -33.27
C LYS A 495 11.31 11.65 -32.33
N PHE A 496 11.18 11.96 -31.05
CA PHE A 496 10.91 10.99 -29.99
C PHE A 496 9.70 11.45 -29.17
N LEU A 497 8.85 10.49 -28.82
CA LEU A 497 7.81 10.62 -27.81
C LEU A 497 8.24 9.79 -26.59
N ILE A 498 8.35 10.43 -25.43
CA ILE A 498 8.67 9.79 -24.17
C ILE A 498 7.42 9.83 -23.30
N THR A 499 6.89 8.68 -22.95
CA THR A 499 5.75 8.57 -22.02
C THR A 499 6.20 7.97 -20.70
N TYR A 500 5.80 8.52 -19.57
CA TYR A 500 6.20 7.99 -18.26
C TYR A 500 5.14 8.26 -17.18
N ASP A 501 5.22 7.48 -16.10
CA ASP A 501 4.46 7.69 -14.88
C ASP A 501 5.34 8.37 -13.83
N ASP A 502 4.73 9.16 -12.95
CA ASP A 502 5.39 9.61 -11.73
C ASP A 502 4.41 9.66 -10.55
N ALA A 503 4.87 10.16 -9.41
CA ALA A 503 4.07 10.28 -8.20
C ALA A 503 2.85 11.21 -8.34
N GLU A 504 2.85 12.10 -9.34
CA GLU A 504 1.78 13.08 -9.57
C GLU A 504 0.72 12.54 -10.53
N LYS A 505 1.15 11.99 -11.68
CA LYS A 505 0.26 11.63 -12.77
C LYS A 505 0.84 10.49 -13.62
N ARG A 506 -0.03 9.59 -14.07
CA ARG A 506 0.30 8.55 -15.06
C ARG A 506 0.21 9.05 -16.50
N ASN A 507 1.00 8.46 -17.39
CA ASN A 507 1.07 8.75 -18.82
C ASN A 507 1.36 10.24 -19.12
N LYS A 508 2.37 10.82 -18.46
CA LYS A 508 2.94 12.10 -18.87
C LYS A 508 3.66 11.93 -20.21
N GLU A 509 3.59 12.93 -21.07
CA GLU A 509 4.18 12.91 -22.41
C GLU A 509 5.21 14.03 -22.55
N GLU A 510 6.39 13.69 -23.04
CA GLU A 510 7.46 14.61 -23.39
C GLU A 510 7.92 14.37 -24.83
N HIS A 511 8.08 15.45 -25.59
CA HIS A 511 8.51 15.40 -26.98
C HIS A 511 9.93 15.95 -27.12
N PHE A 512 10.76 15.21 -27.84
CA PHE A 512 12.13 15.63 -28.14
C PHE A 512 12.43 15.44 -29.62
N ALA A 513 13.15 16.39 -30.22
CA ALA A 513 13.59 16.26 -31.60
C ALA A 513 14.93 16.97 -31.82
N ASP A 514 15.83 16.32 -32.54
CA ASP A 514 17.15 16.86 -32.87
C ASP A 514 17.66 16.27 -34.20
N VAL A 515 18.74 16.82 -34.73
CA VAL A 515 19.33 16.40 -36.02
C VAL A 515 20.58 15.57 -35.78
N VAL A 516 20.70 14.47 -36.51
CA VAL A 516 21.94 13.68 -36.63
C VAL A 516 22.59 14.01 -37.96
N VAL A 517 23.91 14.22 -37.98
CA VAL A 517 24.69 14.53 -39.18
C VAL A 517 25.51 13.31 -39.57
N LEU A 518 25.32 12.84 -40.80
CA LEU A 518 26.09 11.74 -41.37
C LEU A 518 27.37 12.27 -42.00
N ARG A 519 28.51 11.70 -41.62
CA ARG A 519 29.82 12.07 -42.15
C ARG A 519 30.47 10.91 -42.90
N ASP A 520 31.15 11.24 -43.98
CA ASP A 520 32.03 10.32 -44.68
C ASP A 520 33.47 10.54 -44.20
N ARG A 521 34.01 9.68 -43.33
CA ARG A 521 35.45 9.70 -43.00
C ARG A 521 36.28 9.30 -44.22
N GLN A 522 37.28 10.12 -44.55
CA GLN A 522 38.11 9.99 -45.77
C GLN A 522 39.47 9.32 -45.54
N HIS A 523 39.63 8.45 -44.53
CA HIS A 523 40.87 7.68 -44.42
C HIS A 523 40.91 6.58 -45.48
N ALA A 524 41.98 6.52 -46.26
CA ALA A 524 42.21 5.42 -47.19
C ALA A 524 42.52 4.15 -46.40
N TYR A 525 41.86 3.04 -46.75
CA TYR A 525 42.12 1.75 -46.11
C TYR A 525 43.56 1.28 -46.39
N ALA A 526 44.22 0.82 -45.34
CA ALA A 526 45.47 0.06 -45.39
C ALA A 526 45.29 -1.22 -44.54
N GLU A 527 46.02 -2.29 -44.87
CA GLU A 527 45.95 -3.53 -44.10
C GLU A 527 46.38 -3.27 -42.65
N ILE A 528 45.48 -3.60 -41.71
CA ILE A 528 45.65 -3.31 -40.29
C ILE A 528 46.45 -4.45 -39.67
N PRO A 529 47.66 -4.23 -39.14
CA PRO A 529 48.39 -5.25 -38.41
C PRO A 529 47.63 -5.59 -37.11
N ASN A 530 47.66 -6.85 -36.68
CA ASN A 530 46.99 -7.27 -35.46
C ASN A 530 47.98 -7.42 -34.30
N PRO A 531 48.08 -6.44 -33.38
CA PRO A 531 48.96 -6.51 -32.23
C PRO A 531 48.33 -7.23 -31.02
N TYR A 532 47.03 -7.56 -31.08
CA TYR A 532 46.31 -8.14 -29.96
C TYR A 532 46.45 -9.66 -29.95
N THR A 533 46.78 -10.21 -28.78
CA THR A 533 46.90 -11.65 -28.59
C THR A 533 45.97 -12.11 -27.47
N GLY A 534 44.91 -12.82 -27.82
CA GLY A 534 44.05 -13.49 -26.87
C GLY A 534 44.73 -14.68 -26.20
N GLY A 535 44.59 -14.79 -24.87
CA GLY A 535 44.79 -16.05 -24.15
C GLY A 535 46.21 -16.37 -23.66
N THR A 536 47.24 -15.66 -24.14
CA THR A 536 48.62 -15.80 -23.64
C THR A 536 49.04 -14.60 -22.77
N PRO A 537 49.88 -14.78 -21.75
CA PRO A 537 50.38 -13.65 -20.96
C PRO A 537 51.31 -12.74 -21.78
N ILE A 538 51.15 -11.43 -21.61
CA ILE A 538 51.88 -10.41 -22.38
C ILE A 538 53.29 -10.25 -21.83
N ARG A 539 54.28 -10.59 -22.66
CA ARG A 539 55.72 -10.41 -22.38
C ARG A 539 56.28 -9.13 -22.99
N ASP A 540 55.77 -8.75 -24.15
CA ASP A 540 56.17 -7.51 -24.81
C ASP A 540 55.68 -6.30 -24.02
N ARG A 541 56.61 -5.43 -23.62
CA ARG A 541 56.33 -4.23 -22.86
C ARG A 541 55.47 -3.23 -23.65
N HIS A 542 55.54 -3.24 -24.98
CA HIS A 542 54.77 -2.32 -25.82
C HIS A 542 53.28 -2.64 -25.87
N MET A 543 52.89 -3.88 -25.57
CA MET A 543 51.49 -4.30 -25.44
C MET A 543 51.03 -4.42 -23.98
N PHE A 544 51.85 -3.99 -23.02
CA PHE A 544 51.50 -3.97 -21.61
C PHE A 544 51.02 -2.58 -21.20
N TYR A 545 49.70 -2.39 -21.20
CA TYR A 545 49.04 -1.11 -20.93
C TYR A 545 48.55 -0.99 -19.49
N GLY A 546 48.59 0.25 -18.99
CA GLY A 546 48.21 0.58 -17.62
C GLY A 546 49.13 -0.04 -16.58
N ARG A 547 48.64 -0.19 -15.34
CA ARG A 547 49.30 -0.95 -14.25
C ARG A 547 50.65 -0.41 -13.79
N ARG A 548 51.04 0.79 -14.22
CA ARG A 548 52.29 1.41 -13.76
C ARG A 548 52.30 1.57 -12.25
N ASN A 549 51.20 2.05 -11.69
CA ASN A 549 51.03 2.19 -10.25
C ASN A 549 51.09 0.83 -9.53
N ASP A 550 50.55 -0.24 -10.12
CA ASP A 550 50.65 -1.60 -9.57
C ASP A 550 52.11 -2.08 -9.52
N ILE A 551 52.87 -1.88 -10.60
CA ILE A 551 54.30 -2.21 -10.65
C ILE A 551 55.08 -1.40 -9.62
N ASP A 552 54.91 -0.08 -9.60
CA ASP A 552 55.64 0.81 -8.68
C ASP A 552 55.37 0.43 -7.22
N THR A 553 54.11 0.18 -6.88
CA THR A 553 53.68 -0.27 -5.55
C THR A 553 54.27 -1.64 -5.18
N LEU A 554 54.27 -2.60 -6.11
CA LEU A 554 54.82 -3.94 -5.86
C LEU A 554 56.34 -3.89 -5.71
N CYS A 555 57.04 -3.10 -6.54
CA CYS A 555 58.45 -2.82 -6.39
C CYS A 555 58.76 -2.22 -5.01
N GLU A 556 58.01 -1.20 -4.58
CA GLU A 556 58.19 -0.59 -3.26
C GLU A 556 58.01 -1.63 -2.14
N LYS A 557 56.91 -2.39 -2.17
CA LYS A 557 56.61 -3.44 -1.16
C LYS A 557 57.70 -4.52 -1.11
N LEU A 558 58.32 -4.85 -2.24
CA LEU A 558 59.35 -5.89 -2.38
C LEU A 558 60.79 -5.34 -2.30
N SER A 559 60.98 -4.02 -2.19
CA SER A 559 62.29 -3.36 -2.21
C SER A 559 63.09 -3.48 -0.91
N SER A 560 62.44 -3.83 0.20
CA SER A 560 63.06 -3.88 1.54
C SER A 560 64.24 -4.86 1.62
N VAL A 561 65.42 -4.31 1.91
CA VAL A 561 66.66 -5.08 2.09
C VAL A 561 66.89 -5.50 3.55
N THR A 562 66.26 -4.86 4.54
CA THR A 562 66.49 -5.12 5.97
C THR A 562 65.52 -6.12 6.60
N ALA A 563 64.31 -6.23 6.07
CA ALA A 563 63.30 -7.18 6.53
C ALA A 563 62.74 -8.01 5.37
N ASN A 564 62.35 -9.25 5.65
CA ASN A 564 61.61 -10.09 4.71
C ASN A 564 60.24 -9.49 4.43
N LYS A 565 59.81 -9.55 3.18
CA LYS A 565 58.50 -9.09 2.73
C LYS A 565 57.76 -10.21 2.04
N VAL A 566 56.51 -10.42 2.46
CA VAL A 566 55.57 -11.32 1.80
C VAL A 566 54.45 -10.46 1.25
N VAL A 567 54.18 -10.59 -0.04
CA VAL A 567 53.12 -9.87 -0.73
C VAL A 567 52.20 -10.90 -1.40
N VAL A 568 50.89 -10.75 -1.23
CA VAL A 568 49.89 -11.55 -1.94
C VAL A 568 49.28 -10.69 -3.03
N LEU A 569 49.56 -11.02 -4.29
CA LEU A 569 48.90 -10.46 -5.45
C LEU A 569 47.67 -11.31 -5.78
N SER A 570 46.49 -10.74 -5.60
CA SER A 570 45.22 -11.44 -5.84
C SER A 570 44.43 -10.72 -6.91
N GLY A 571 43.77 -11.45 -7.80
CA GLY A 571 42.92 -10.85 -8.83
C GLY A 571 42.27 -11.92 -9.67
N GLN A 572 41.19 -11.54 -10.36
CA GLN A 572 40.38 -12.51 -11.10
C GLN A 572 41.19 -13.21 -12.20
N ARG A 573 40.76 -14.42 -12.61
CA ARG A 573 41.37 -15.07 -13.77
C ARG A 573 41.28 -14.13 -14.99
N ARG A 574 42.31 -14.12 -15.83
CA ARG A 574 42.39 -13.27 -17.04
C ARG A 574 42.49 -11.74 -16.81
N THR A 575 42.75 -11.26 -15.59
CA THR A 575 43.01 -9.81 -15.34
C THR A 575 44.42 -9.34 -15.73
N GLY A 576 45.31 -10.26 -16.12
CA GLY A 576 46.69 -9.94 -16.49
C GLY A 576 47.73 -10.16 -15.38
N LYS A 577 47.42 -10.96 -14.34
CA LYS A 577 48.34 -11.30 -13.24
C LYS A 577 49.71 -11.77 -13.72
N THR A 578 49.77 -12.85 -14.50
CA THR A 578 51.04 -13.38 -15.03
C THR A 578 51.79 -12.38 -15.91
N SER A 579 51.07 -11.58 -16.71
CA SER A 579 51.67 -10.48 -17.50
C SER A 579 52.33 -9.44 -16.59
N LEU A 580 51.64 -9.01 -15.52
CA LEU A 580 52.18 -8.09 -14.53
C LEU A 580 53.42 -8.67 -13.83
N VAL A 581 53.40 -9.97 -13.50
CA VAL A 581 54.53 -10.67 -12.87
C VAL A 581 55.75 -10.67 -13.79
N TYR A 582 55.58 -10.87 -15.11
CA TYR A 582 56.70 -10.76 -16.05
C TYR A 582 57.29 -9.34 -16.09
N GLN A 583 56.46 -8.31 -16.12
CA GLN A 583 56.94 -6.92 -16.12
C GLN A 583 57.60 -6.54 -14.78
N LEU A 584 57.01 -6.99 -13.66
CA LEU A 584 57.58 -6.82 -12.33
C LEU A 584 58.92 -7.54 -12.19
N ALA A 585 59.03 -8.77 -12.68
CA ALA A 585 60.28 -9.52 -12.66
C ALA A 585 61.40 -8.83 -13.43
N ASN A 586 61.07 -8.07 -14.49
CA ASN A 586 62.04 -7.23 -15.19
C ASN A 586 62.36 -5.97 -14.37
N ALA A 587 61.36 -5.25 -13.86
CA ALA A 587 61.57 -4.05 -13.05
C ALA A 587 62.42 -4.30 -11.79
N LEU A 588 62.20 -5.41 -11.09
CA LEU A 588 62.99 -5.78 -9.90
C LEU A 588 64.47 -6.07 -10.21
N THR A 589 64.84 -6.38 -11.45
CA THR A 589 66.27 -6.57 -11.80
C THR A 589 67.10 -5.31 -11.76
N GLU A 590 66.46 -4.14 -11.79
CA GLU A 590 67.13 -2.85 -11.69
C GLU A 590 67.66 -2.59 -10.26
N GLY A 591 67.17 -3.33 -9.25
CA GLY A 591 67.61 -3.25 -7.85
C GLY A 591 68.43 -4.46 -7.38
N PRO A 592 68.75 -4.54 -6.06
CA PRO A 592 69.49 -5.66 -5.45
C PRO A 592 68.67 -6.95 -5.32
N GLN A 593 67.59 -7.10 -6.09
CA GLN A 593 66.70 -8.24 -6.05
C GLN A 593 67.03 -9.21 -7.18
N VAL A 594 66.91 -10.51 -6.89
CA VAL A 594 66.98 -11.61 -7.85
C VAL A 594 65.59 -12.28 -7.91
N PRO A 595 64.73 -11.87 -8.85
CA PRO A 595 63.40 -12.44 -9.03
C PRO A 595 63.49 -13.85 -9.58
N VAL A 596 62.86 -14.79 -8.87
CA VAL A 596 62.77 -16.20 -9.23
C VAL A 596 61.31 -16.53 -9.47
N LEU A 597 60.92 -16.53 -10.76
CA LEU A 597 59.56 -16.83 -11.16
C LEU A 597 59.33 -18.34 -11.26
N ILE A 598 58.34 -18.82 -10.50
CA ILE A 598 57.95 -20.22 -10.39
C ILE A 598 56.46 -20.30 -10.68
N ASP A 599 56.10 -20.98 -11.76
CA ASP A 599 54.73 -21.37 -12.07
C ASP A 599 54.43 -22.71 -11.38
N LEU A 600 53.55 -22.70 -10.38
CA LEU A 600 53.21 -23.89 -9.60
C LEU A 600 52.30 -24.86 -10.37
N GLN A 601 51.59 -24.39 -11.40
CA GLN A 601 50.77 -25.26 -12.25
C GLN A 601 51.66 -26.09 -13.19
N GLY A 602 52.76 -25.50 -13.67
CA GLY A 602 53.71 -26.15 -14.57
C GLY A 602 54.64 -27.20 -13.93
N GLN A 603 54.63 -27.35 -12.59
CA GLN A 603 55.48 -28.30 -11.88
C GLN A 603 54.77 -29.63 -11.54
N ALA A 604 55.52 -30.73 -11.62
CA ALA A 604 55.08 -32.03 -11.12
C ALA A 604 55.16 -32.06 -9.58
N LEU A 605 54.20 -31.44 -8.90
CA LEU A 605 54.13 -31.33 -7.44
C LEU A 605 53.64 -32.65 -6.80
N GLN A 606 54.51 -33.66 -6.75
CA GLN A 606 54.20 -34.98 -6.18
C GLN A 606 54.55 -35.14 -4.71
N THR A 607 55.61 -34.47 -4.23
CA THR A 607 56.02 -34.44 -2.82
C THR A 607 56.71 -33.11 -2.50
N MET A 608 56.90 -32.81 -1.21
CA MET A 608 57.65 -31.63 -0.76
C MET A 608 59.09 -31.59 -1.30
N GLY A 609 59.74 -32.75 -1.44
CA GLY A 609 61.07 -32.87 -2.06
C GLY A 609 61.07 -32.40 -3.52
N HIS A 610 60.08 -32.85 -4.32
CA HIS A 610 59.96 -32.42 -5.71
C HIS A 610 59.74 -30.91 -5.85
N LEU A 611 58.93 -30.32 -4.97
CA LEU A 611 58.70 -28.87 -4.93
C LEU A 611 60.01 -28.10 -4.70
N PHE A 612 60.79 -28.47 -3.68
CA PHE A 612 62.01 -27.73 -3.34
C PHE A 612 63.18 -27.97 -4.29
N VAL A 613 63.27 -29.14 -4.93
CA VAL A 613 64.15 -29.33 -6.09
C VAL A 613 63.78 -28.34 -7.19
N GLY A 614 62.50 -28.22 -7.52
CA GLY A 614 62.02 -27.27 -8.53
C GLY A 614 62.37 -25.82 -8.21
N PHE A 615 62.24 -25.44 -6.94
CA PHE A 615 62.62 -24.10 -6.46
C PHE A 615 64.13 -23.87 -6.59
N ALA A 616 64.95 -24.83 -6.13
CA ALA A 616 66.40 -24.73 -6.16
C ALA A 616 66.95 -24.63 -7.60
N VAL A 617 66.45 -25.47 -8.51
CA VAL A 617 66.79 -25.41 -9.95
C VAL A 617 66.47 -24.02 -10.50
N ARG A 618 65.28 -23.49 -10.20
CA ARG A 618 64.87 -22.17 -10.71
C ARG A 618 65.71 -21.03 -10.15
N VAL A 619 66.14 -21.11 -8.89
CA VAL A 619 67.09 -20.17 -8.29
C VAL A 619 68.42 -20.20 -9.05
N CYS A 620 68.99 -21.39 -9.29
CA CYS A 620 70.23 -21.53 -10.05
C CYS A 620 70.10 -20.91 -11.46
N ASP A 621 69.02 -21.21 -12.17
CA ASP A 621 68.78 -20.69 -13.53
C ASP A 621 68.71 -19.16 -13.56
N GLU A 622 67.94 -18.55 -12.67
CA GLU A 622 67.73 -17.10 -12.66
C GLU A 622 68.96 -16.34 -12.13
N VAL A 623 69.69 -16.90 -11.16
CA VAL A 623 70.95 -16.33 -10.67
C VAL A 623 72.02 -16.40 -11.78
N GLN A 624 72.17 -17.54 -12.45
CA GLN A 624 73.10 -17.67 -13.57
C GLN A 624 72.73 -16.70 -14.70
N LYS A 625 71.45 -16.61 -15.06
CA LYS A 625 70.98 -15.73 -16.14
C LYS A 625 71.19 -14.24 -15.83
N ARG A 626 70.92 -13.80 -14.61
CA ARG A 626 70.88 -12.37 -14.25
C ARG A 626 72.17 -11.83 -13.64
N ARG A 627 72.99 -12.71 -13.05
CA ARG A 627 74.24 -12.34 -12.35
C ARG A 627 75.47 -13.07 -12.88
N GLN A 628 75.31 -14.05 -13.77
CA GLN A 628 76.42 -14.88 -14.30
C GLN A 628 77.17 -15.62 -13.17
N ILE A 629 76.45 -15.96 -12.09
CA ILE A 629 76.96 -16.70 -10.93
C ILE A 629 76.42 -18.14 -10.98
N THR A 630 77.33 -19.12 -11.00
CA THR A 630 76.96 -20.53 -10.93
C THR A 630 76.82 -20.96 -9.48
N LEU A 631 75.63 -21.41 -9.09
CA LEU A 631 75.35 -21.99 -7.77
C LEU A 631 75.45 -23.52 -7.82
N GLU A 632 75.90 -24.12 -6.72
CA GLU A 632 75.91 -25.58 -6.54
C GLU A 632 74.50 -26.08 -6.21
N LEU A 633 73.93 -26.92 -7.08
CA LEU A 633 72.66 -27.59 -6.83
C LEU A 633 72.91 -28.95 -6.12
N PRO A 634 72.27 -29.23 -4.96
CA PRO A 634 72.36 -30.53 -4.32
C PRO A 634 71.76 -31.66 -5.18
N GLU A 635 72.19 -32.90 -4.94
CA GLU A 635 71.64 -34.09 -5.61
C GLU A 635 70.13 -34.23 -5.34
N ARG A 636 69.36 -34.68 -6.35
CA ARG A 636 67.89 -34.78 -6.25
C ARG A 636 67.47 -35.72 -5.12
N GLU A 637 68.24 -36.78 -4.91
CA GLU A 637 68.06 -37.78 -3.86
C GLU A 637 68.14 -37.18 -2.45
N ALA A 638 68.98 -36.14 -2.26
CA ALA A 638 69.08 -35.43 -0.99
C ALA A 638 67.75 -34.72 -0.64
N PHE A 639 67.12 -34.06 -1.61
CA PHE A 639 65.82 -33.43 -1.41
C PHE A 639 64.68 -34.43 -1.20
N LEU A 640 64.73 -35.61 -1.81
CA LEU A 640 63.71 -36.64 -1.62
C LEU A 640 63.80 -37.30 -0.24
N SER A 641 65.00 -37.41 0.32
CA SER A 641 65.27 -37.99 1.65
C SER A 641 65.05 -37.00 2.79
N ASN A 642 65.60 -35.78 2.71
CA ASN A 642 65.37 -34.71 3.67
C ASN A 642 65.14 -33.36 2.97
N PRO A 643 63.87 -33.04 2.58
CA PRO A 643 63.54 -31.87 1.79
C PRO A 643 63.92 -30.53 2.44
N THR A 644 63.62 -30.34 3.73
CA THR A 644 63.83 -29.06 4.43
C THR A 644 65.30 -28.78 4.67
N GLU A 645 66.06 -29.77 5.15
CA GLU A 645 67.49 -29.62 5.44
C GLU A 645 68.30 -29.35 4.15
N SER A 646 67.97 -30.07 3.08
CA SER A 646 68.61 -29.90 1.77
C SER A 646 68.36 -28.50 1.20
N PHE A 647 67.12 -28.01 1.31
CA PHE A 647 66.77 -26.67 0.82
C PHE A 647 67.35 -25.55 1.69
N ASP A 648 67.37 -25.70 3.02
CA ASP A 648 68.00 -24.74 3.93
C ASP A 648 69.51 -24.60 3.69
N THR A 649 70.18 -25.74 3.45
CA THR A 649 71.61 -25.79 3.11
C THR A 649 71.88 -25.13 1.77
N PHE A 650 71.08 -25.43 0.75
CA PHE A 650 71.16 -24.79 -0.56
C PHE A 650 70.96 -23.27 -0.46
N LEU A 651 69.89 -22.82 0.19
CA LEU A 651 69.62 -21.40 0.39
C LEU A 651 70.74 -20.70 1.16
N ALA A 652 71.45 -21.40 2.07
CA ALA A 652 72.51 -20.79 2.88
C ALA A 652 73.69 -20.43 2.01
N LYS A 653 74.12 -21.40 1.19
CA LYS A 653 75.19 -21.20 0.21
C LYS A 653 74.80 -20.16 -0.84
N ALA A 654 73.57 -20.23 -1.36
CA ALA A 654 73.08 -19.30 -2.37
C ALA A 654 73.08 -17.85 -1.85
N LEU A 655 72.49 -17.61 -0.68
CA LEU A 655 72.45 -16.26 -0.09
C LEU A 655 73.83 -15.75 0.33
N GLN A 656 74.71 -16.62 0.82
CA GLN A 656 76.10 -16.26 1.10
C GLN A 656 76.83 -15.79 -0.16
N THR A 657 76.58 -16.46 -1.30
CA THR A 657 77.20 -16.12 -2.59
C THR A 657 76.64 -14.80 -3.14
N LEU A 658 75.34 -14.54 -2.94
CA LEU A 658 74.65 -13.33 -3.39
C LEU A 658 74.92 -12.09 -2.50
N GLY A 659 75.48 -12.28 -1.30
CA GLY A 659 75.85 -11.18 -0.40
C GLY A 659 74.65 -10.37 0.09
N ASN A 660 74.57 -9.10 -0.32
CA ASN A 660 73.48 -8.19 0.09
C ASN A 660 72.25 -8.28 -0.83
N GLU A 661 72.31 -9.07 -1.90
CA GLU A 661 71.18 -9.27 -2.79
C GLU A 661 70.13 -10.20 -2.18
N LYS A 662 68.87 -9.97 -2.52
CA LYS A 662 67.74 -10.76 -2.03
C LYS A 662 67.12 -11.60 -3.14
N ILE A 663 66.81 -12.86 -2.83
CA ILE A 663 65.99 -13.69 -3.71
C ILE A 663 64.53 -13.28 -3.51
N VAL A 664 63.82 -13.01 -4.60
CA VAL A 664 62.38 -12.72 -4.58
C VAL A 664 61.65 -13.85 -5.28
N PHE A 665 61.04 -14.75 -4.51
CA PHE A 665 60.23 -15.83 -5.07
C PHE A 665 58.89 -15.27 -5.57
N LEU A 666 58.69 -15.30 -6.88
CA LEU A 666 57.43 -14.95 -7.52
C LEU A 666 56.70 -16.28 -7.80
N LEU A 667 55.79 -16.67 -6.91
CA LEU A 667 55.05 -17.93 -6.99
C LEU A 667 53.71 -17.66 -7.70
N ASP A 668 53.62 -18.03 -8.98
CA ASP A 668 52.40 -17.90 -9.77
C ASP A 668 51.47 -19.12 -9.59
N GLU A 669 50.16 -18.90 -9.71
CA GLU A 669 49.10 -19.90 -9.48
C GLU A 669 49.21 -20.59 -8.10
N PHE A 670 49.39 -19.79 -7.04
CA PHE A 670 49.62 -20.28 -5.67
C PHE A 670 48.49 -21.16 -5.10
N GLU A 671 47.25 -20.99 -5.59
CA GLU A 671 46.10 -21.82 -5.26
C GLU A 671 46.30 -23.30 -5.64
N VAL A 672 47.21 -23.63 -6.56
CA VAL A 672 47.54 -25.01 -6.90
C VAL A 672 48.11 -25.75 -5.69
N LEU A 673 48.85 -25.07 -4.81
CA LEU A 673 49.33 -25.70 -3.57
C LEU A 673 48.17 -26.10 -2.66
N GLN A 674 47.09 -25.31 -2.61
CA GLN A 674 45.89 -25.66 -1.86
C GLN A 674 45.23 -26.90 -2.43
N GLU A 675 45.01 -26.94 -3.74
CA GLU A 675 44.45 -28.10 -4.42
C GLU A 675 45.29 -29.37 -4.19
N LYS A 676 46.62 -29.27 -4.22
CA LYS A 676 47.54 -30.40 -3.99
C LYS A 676 47.60 -30.85 -2.53
N ILE A 677 47.31 -29.96 -1.58
CA ILE A 677 47.19 -30.34 -0.16
C ILE A 677 45.84 -31.03 0.08
N ASP A 678 44.77 -30.47 -0.46
CA ASP A 678 43.41 -30.99 -0.27
C ASP A 678 43.22 -32.36 -0.95
N ASN A 679 43.83 -32.55 -2.13
CA ASN A 679 43.76 -33.80 -2.90
C ASN A 679 44.86 -34.82 -2.54
N GLY A 680 45.76 -34.51 -1.60
CA GLY A 680 46.69 -35.47 -0.99
C GLY A 680 48.16 -35.56 -1.44
N PRO A 681 48.64 -35.14 -2.64
CA PRO A 681 50.07 -35.27 -2.98
C PRO A 681 51.00 -34.39 -2.13
N LEU A 682 50.49 -33.33 -1.50
CA LEU A 682 51.21 -32.53 -0.51
C LEU A 682 50.45 -32.55 0.83
N ASN A 683 51.13 -32.19 1.91
CA ASN A 683 50.51 -32.04 3.23
C ASN A 683 50.74 -30.60 3.77
N GLN A 684 50.12 -30.27 4.91
CA GLN A 684 50.23 -28.93 5.50
C GLN A 684 51.66 -28.55 5.94
N ASP A 685 52.60 -29.47 6.02
CA ASP A 685 53.97 -29.18 6.47
C ASP A 685 54.73 -28.31 5.45
N VAL A 686 54.36 -28.39 4.17
CA VAL A 686 54.85 -27.48 3.12
C VAL A 686 54.56 -26.02 3.49
N LEU A 687 53.34 -25.72 3.92
CA LEU A 687 52.95 -24.35 4.31
C LEU A 687 53.66 -23.91 5.59
N ARG A 688 53.80 -24.81 6.57
CA ARG A 688 54.55 -24.50 7.81
C ARG A 688 55.99 -24.14 7.50
N TYR A 689 56.65 -24.90 6.62
CA TYR A 689 58.03 -24.65 6.25
C TYR A 689 58.19 -23.38 5.39
N LEU A 690 57.35 -23.17 4.37
CA LEU A 690 57.35 -21.92 3.59
C LEU A 690 57.15 -20.69 4.49
N ARG A 691 56.26 -20.79 5.49
CA ARG A 691 56.07 -19.74 6.49
C ARG A 691 57.32 -19.50 7.33
N SER A 692 57.97 -20.57 7.78
CA SER A 692 59.24 -20.48 8.53
C SER A 692 60.30 -19.72 7.73
N LEU A 693 60.43 -20.02 6.43
CA LEU A 693 61.33 -19.30 5.53
C LEU A 693 60.97 -17.81 5.44
N MET A 694 59.69 -17.50 5.23
CA MET A 694 59.20 -16.12 5.16
C MET A 694 59.50 -15.32 6.43
N GLN A 695 59.39 -15.94 7.62
CA GLN A 695 59.54 -15.25 8.91
C GLN A 695 60.99 -15.15 9.39
N HIS A 696 61.78 -16.21 9.23
CA HIS A 696 63.07 -16.34 9.92
C HIS A 696 64.27 -16.29 8.99
N ARG A 697 64.10 -16.56 7.69
CA ARG A 697 65.22 -16.64 6.76
C ARG A 697 65.48 -15.30 6.08
N GLN A 698 66.44 -14.55 6.59
CA GLN A 698 66.87 -13.28 5.98
C GLN A 698 67.34 -13.48 4.55
N GLY A 699 67.16 -12.45 3.72
CA GLY A 699 67.58 -12.47 2.31
C GLY A 699 66.49 -12.94 1.34
N LEU A 700 65.28 -13.22 1.83
CA LEU A 700 64.16 -13.70 1.02
C LEU A 700 62.95 -12.76 1.06
N ASN A 701 62.38 -12.50 -0.12
CA ASN A 701 61.05 -11.90 -0.27
C ASN A 701 60.16 -12.84 -1.10
N PHE A 702 58.85 -12.74 -0.91
CA PHE A 702 57.88 -13.60 -1.58
C PHE A 702 56.75 -12.76 -2.18
N LEU A 703 56.42 -13.03 -3.44
CA LEU A 703 55.18 -12.61 -4.08
C LEU A 703 54.37 -13.87 -4.37
N LEU A 704 53.20 -13.97 -3.75
CA LEU A 704 52.26 -15.07 -3.92
C LEU A 704 51.13 -14.59 -4.82
N VAL A 705 51.04 -15.14 -6.03
CA VAL A 705 50.03 -14.73 -7.01
C VAL A 705 48.92 -15.75 -7.05
N SER A 706 47.69 -15.30 -6.82
CA SER A 706 46.57 -16.23 -6.69
C SER A 706 45.21 -15.65 -7.10
N ALA A 707 44.21 -16.52 -7.20
CA ALA A 707 42.80 -16.16 -7.35
C ALA A 707 42.27 -15.27 -6.20
N PRO A 708 41.19 -14.50 -6.44
CA PRO A 708 40.62 -13.55 -5.48
C PRO A 708 40.24 -14.17 -4.13
N ARG A 709 39.72 -15.40 -4.14
CA ARG A 709 39.24 -16.14 -2.96
C ARG A 709 40.28 -16.33 -1.87
N ILE A 710 41.57 -16.31 -2.22
CA ILE A 710 42.67 -16.52 -1.27
C ILE A 710 42.63 -15.50 -0.11
N ARG A 711 42.06 -14.31 -0.35
CA ARG A 711 41.90 -13.24 0.64
C ARG A 711 40.86 -13.54 1.72
N HIS A 712 39.99 -14.50 1.46
CA HIS A 712 38.82 -14.80 2.29
C HIS A 712 38.92 -16.19 2.93
N VAL A 713 40.07 -16.86 2.84
CA VAL A 713 40.25 -18.20 3.40
C VAL A 713 40.29 -18.11 4.93
N THR A 714 39.32 -18.78 5.57
CA THR A 714 39.17 -18.81 7.02
C THR A 714 39.81 -20.04 7.68
N GLU A 715 40.31 -21.00 6.89
CA GLU A 715 40.98 -22.17 7.45
C GLU A 715 42.20 -21.74 8.30
N PRO A 716 42.39 -22.28 9.52
CA PRO A 716 43.46 -21.84 10.42
C PRO A 716 44.87 -21.91 9.81
N SER A 717 45.16 -22.93 9.01
CA SER A 717 46.46 -23.14 8.35
C SER A 717 46.80 -21.99 7.38
N TRP A 718 45.86 -21.64 6.50
CA TRP A 718 46.00 -20.59 5.49
C TRP A 718 45.85 -19.18 6.06
N SER A 719 44.91 -18.98 6.98
CA SER A 719 44.72 -17.68 7.65
C SER A 719 45.97 -17.28 8.44
N VAL A 720 46.57 -18.21 9.19
CA VAL A 720 47.85 -17.98 9.85
C VAL A 720 48.91 -17.65 8.81
N PHE A 721 49.02 -18.43 7.72
CA PHE A 721 49.99 -18.23 6.64
C PHE A 721 49.94 -16.81 6.05
N PHE A 722 48.75 -16.28 5.76
CA PHE A 722 48.58 -14.96 5.15
C PHE A 722 48.62 -13.77 6.11
N ASN A 723 48.49 -13.98 7.43
CA ASN A 723 48.55 -12.89 8.43
C ASN A 723 49.85 -12.05 8.40
N ILE A 724 50.94 -12.57 7.81
CA ILE A 724 52.22 -11.86 7.68
C ILE A 724 52.37 -11.12 6.33
N ALA A 725 51.42 -11.28 5.42
CA ALA A 725 51.52 -10.82 4.05
C ALA A 725 50.83 -9.46 3.82
N LEU A 726 51.44 -8.63 2.99
CA LEU A 726 50.81 -7.43 2.44
C LEU A 726 49.93 -7.82 1.26
N HIS A 727 48.67 -7.39 1.24
CA HIS A 727 47.78 -7.69 0.12
C HIS A 727 47.88 -6.62 -0.98
N HIS A 728 47.84 -7.08 -2.23
CA HIS A 728 47.71 -6.25 -3.43
C HIS A 728 46.61 -6.84 -4.32
N ARG A 729 45.54 -6.08 -4.56
CA ARG A 729 44.45 -6.53 -5.43
C ARG A 729 44.67 -5.99 -6.84
N LEU A 730 44.68 -6.89 -7.83
CA LEU A 730 44.68 -6.54 -9.25
C LEU A 730 43.24 -6.56 -9.78
N SER A 731 42.65 -5.38 -9.97
CA SER A 731 41.31 -5.18 -10.54
C SER A 731 41.35 -5.15 -12.07
N LYS A 732 40.27 -4.73 -12.73
CA LYS A 732 40.26 -4.31 -14.15
C LYS A 732 41.12 -3.05 -14.38
N LEU A 733 41.35 -2.69 -15.64
CA LEU A 733 42.04 -1.44 -16.00
C LEU A 733 41.17 -0.22 -15.67
N GLU A 734 41.81 0.91 -15.41
CA GLU A 734 41.08 2.18 -15.40
C GLU A 734 40.53 2.50 -16.80
N PRO A 735 39.36 3.16 -16.94
CA PRO A 735 38.76 3.41 -18.25
C PRO A 735 39.68 4.14 -19.23
N SER A 736 40.53 5.05 -18.74
CA SER A 736 41.54 5.73 -19.56
C SER A 736 42.65 4.79 -20.03
N GLU A 737 43.13 3.88 -19.16
CA GLU A 737 44.13 2.88 -19.51
C GLU A 737 43.58 1.83 -20.48
N ALA A 738 42.34 1.40 -20.28
CA ALA A 738 41.62 0.52 -21.20
C ALA A 738 41.47 1.17 -22.58
N ARG A 739 41.11 2.46 -22.62
CA ARG A 739 41.02 3.22 -23.88
C ARG A 739 42.36 3.27 -24.59
N SER A 740 43.46 3.51 -23.88
CA SER A 740 44.80 3.46 -24.45
C SER A 740 45.11 2.10 -25.08
N LEU A 741 44.80 0.99 -24.38
CA LEU A 741 44.96 -0.36 -24.93
C LEU A 741 44.09 -0.60 -26.18
N ILE A 742 42.87 -0.07 -26.23
CA ILE A 742 41.96 -0.25 -27.38
C ILE A 742 42.41 0.56 -28.60
N VAL A 743 42.94 1.77 -28.39
CA VAL A 743 43.14 2.74 -29.48
C VAL A 743 44.60 2.87 -29.93
N GLU A 744 45.55 2.91 -29.00
CA GLU A 744 46.95 3.23 -29.33
C GLU A 744 47.65 2.18 -30.21
N PRO A 745 47.49 0.85 -30.00
CA PRO A 745 48.19 -0.17 -30.80
C PRO A 745 47.89 -0.14 -32.31
N ILE A 746 46.75 0.45 -32.68
CA ILE A 746 46.25 0.54 -34.07
C ILE A 746 46.06 1.99 -34.51
N SER A 747 46.62 2.94 -33.77
CA SER A 747 46.58 4.36 -34.10
C SER A 747 47.14 4.61 -35.49
N GLY A 748 46.38 5.33 -36.32
CA GLY A 748 46.71 5.60 -37.72
C GLY A 748 46.18 4.58 -38.74
N PHE A 749 45.66 3.44 -38.30
CA PHE A 749 45.05 2.43 -39.18
C PHE A 749 43.53 2.35 -39.03
N LEU A 750 43.02 2.49 -37.80
CA LEU A 750 41.63 2.26 -37.48
C LEU A 750 41.11 3.31 -36.48
N GLU A 751 40.02 3.99 -36.83
CA GLU A 751 39.38 4.97 -35.95
C GLU A 751 38.05 4.47 -35.37
N TYR A 752 37.83 4.65 -34.07
CA TYR A 752 36.55 4.29 -33.44
C TYR A 752 35.56 5.46 -33.44
N ASP A 753 34.29 5.16 -33.71
CA ASP A 753 33.18 6.02 -33.30
C ASP A 753 33.00 5.96 -31.78
N MET A 754 32.42 7.03 -31.22
CA MET A 754 32.17 7.15 -29.77
C MET A 754 31.39 5.95 -29.21
N LEU A 755 30.25 5.61 -29.84
CA LEU A 755 29.42 4.48 -29.39
C LEU A 755 30.13 3.14 -29.55
N ALA A 756 30.98 2.99 -30.57
CA ALA A 756 31.75 1.77 -30.78
C ALA A 756 32.75 1.56 -29.63
N LEU A 757 33.51 2.60 -29.30
CA LEU A 757 34.48 2.55 -28.20
C LEU A 757 33.79 2.29 -26.85
N GLU A 758 32.68 2.99 -26.57
CA GLU A 758 31.88 2.74 -25.36
C GLU A 758 31.32 1.32 -25.30
N ARG A 759 30.90 0.77 -26.45
CA ARG A 759 30.43 -0.62 -26.53
C ARG A 759 31.58 -1.60 -26.24
N VAL A 760 32.80 -1.36 -26.71
CA VAL A 760 33.98 -2.18 -26.36
C VAL A 760 34.27 -2.12 -24.85
N HIS A 761 34.24 -0.95 -24.23
CA HIS A 761 34.38 -0.82 -22.77
C HIS A 761 33.34 -1.64 -22.02
N ARG A 762 32.04 -1.49 -22.37
CA ARG A 762 30.93 -2.24 -21.75
C ARG A 762 31.08 -3.76 -21.93
N LEU A 763 31.37 -4.19 -23.16
CA LEU A 763 31.50 -5.61 -23.50
C LEU A 763 32.69 -6.27 -22.81
N SER A 764 33.83 -5.57 -22.75
CA SER A 764 35.03 -6.09 -22.11
C SER A 764 35.03 -5.96 -20.58
N GLY A 765 34.22 -5.06 -20.03
CA GLY A 765 34.27 -4.69 -18.61
C GLY A 765 35.64 -4.12 -18.22
N ASP A 766 36.37 -3.52 -19.17
CA ASP A 766 37.75 -3.04 -19.03
C ASP A 766 38.77 -4.10 -18.57
N LEU A 767 38.43 -5.38 -18.76
CA LEU A 767 39.36 -6.47 -18.50
C LEU A 767 40.30 -6.65 -19.70
N PRO A 768 41.63 -6.62 -19.49
CA PRO A 768 42.60 -6.72 -20.57
C PRO A 768 42.34 -7.90 -21.52
N TYR A 769 42.01 -9.07 -20.98
CA TYR A 769 41.74 -10.26 -21.79
C TYR A 769 40.58 -10.08 -22.78
N PHE A 770 39.46 -9.53 -22.34
CA PHE A 770 38.32 -9.33 -23.23
C PHE A 770 38.55 -8.20 -24.24
N ILE A 771 39.35 -7.18 -23.87
CA ILE A 771 39.82 -6.18 -24.83
C ILE A 771 40.65 -6.85 -25.93
N HIS A 772 41.64 -7.67 -25.56
CA HIS A 772 42.46 -8.39 -26.54
C HIS A 772 41.62 -9.29 -27.46
N VAL A 773 40.71 -10.10 -26.91
CA VAL A 773 39.85 -11.00 -27.71
C VAL A 773 38.95 -10.21 -28.66
N LEU A 774 38.27 -9.18 -28.17
CA LEU A 774 37.39 -8.35 -29.01
C LEU A 774 38.16 -7.64 -30.11
N SER A 775 39.27 -7.00 -29.78
CA SER A 775 40.07 -6.24 -30.74
C SER A 775 40.74 -7.16 -31.78
N GLU A 776 41.19 -8.35 -31.39
CA GLU A 776 41.78 -9.34 -32.31
C GLU A 776 40.78 -9.75 -33.40
N ILE A 777 39.53 -10.04 -33.01
CA ILE A 777 38.47 -10.43 -33.95
C ILE A 777 38.00 -9.23 -34.77
N LEU A 778 37.88 -8.06 -34.14
CA LEU A 778 37.47 -6.82 -34.78
C LEU A 778 38.42 -6.39 -35.90
N ILE A 779 39.73 -6.50 -35.70
CA ILE A 779 40.71 -6.20 -36.75
C ILE A 779 40.53 -7.16 -37.93
N GLY A 780 40.36 -8.46 -37.65
CA GLY A 780 40.07 -9.44 -38.69
C GLY A 780 38.80 -9.11 -39.48
N TYR A 781 37.75 -8.66 -38.80
CA TYR A 781 36.51 -8.20 -39.42
C TYR A 781 36.72 -6.95 -40.28
N CYS A 782 37.39 -5.93 -39.76
CA CYS A 782 37.63 -4.67 -40.47
C CYS A 782 38.52 -4.88 -41.70
N ASN A 783 39.56 -5.72 -41.61
CA ASN A 783 40.40 -6.09 -42.75
C ASN A 783 39.61 -6.81 -43.85
N LYS A 784 38.75 -7.77 -43.50
CA LYS A 784 37.87 -8.46 -44.46
C LYS A 784 36.91 -7.51 -45.18
N LYS A 785 36.48 -6.44 -44.49
CA LYS A 785 35.57 -5.42 -45.04
C LYS A 785 36.30 -4.23 -45.67
N SER A 786 37.63 -4.19 -45.60
CA SER A 786 38.47 -3.05 -46.00
C SER A 786 38.00 -1.72 -45.39
N LYS A 787 37.63 -1.73 -44.10
CA LYS A 787 37.13 -0.56 -43.37
C LYS A 787 38.22 0.04 -42.46
N PRO A 788 38.55 1.35 -42.59
CA PRO A 788 39.50 2.05 -41.73
C PRO A 788 38.84 2.73 -40.51
N TYR A 789 37.60 2.35 -40.18
CA TYR A 789 36.87 2.87 -39.03
C TYR A 789 35.98 1.79 -38.42
N VAL A 790 35.53 2.01 -37.18
CA VAL A 790 34.68 1.09 -36.42
C VAL A 790 33.44 1.82 -35.94
N THR A 791 32.28 1.33 -36.33
CA THR A 791 30.97 1.75 -35.81
C THR A 791 30.47 0.75 -34.77
N VAL A 792 29.41 1.11 -34.04
CA VAL A 792 28.79 0.19 -33.08
C VAL A 792 28.16 -1.04 -33.77
N ASN A 793 27.74 -0.92 -35.04
CA ASN A 793 27.27 -2.06 -35.84
C ASN A 793 28.39 -3.07 -36.08
N ASP A 794 29.60 -2.60 -36.38
CA ASP A 794 30.77 -3.47 -36.55
C ASP A 794 31.06 -4.22 -35.25
N ILE A 795 30.98 -3.55 -34.10
CA ILE A 795 31.13 -4.20 -32.79
C ILE A 795 30.03 -5.24 -32.54
N ASN A 796 28.77 -4.94 -32.82
CA ASN A 796 27.66 -5.88 -32.63
C ASN A 796 27.83 -7.13 -33.52
N ASN A 797 28.23 -6.96 -34.78
CA ASN A 797 28.57 -8.07 -35.68
C ASN A 797 29.74 -8.92 -35.12
N VAL A 798 30.76 -8.27 -34.56
CA VAL A 798 31.89 -8.96 -33.94
C VAL A 798 31.48 -9.72 -32.68
N VAL A 799 30.57 -9.18 -31.87
CA VAL A 799 30.02 -9.89 -30.71
C VAL A 799 29.33 -11.17 -31.15
N ASP A 800 28.50 -11.13 -32.20
CA ASP A 800 27.85 -12.35 -32.71
C ASP A 800 28.89 -13.40 -33.15
N ILE A 801 29.95 -12.99 -33.84
CA ILE A 801 31.08 -13.87 -34.19
C ILE A 801 31.74 -14.46 -32.93
N VAL A 802 32.02 -13.65 -31.90
CA VAL A 802 32.62 -14.11 -30.64
C VAL A 802 31.73 -15.16 -29.96
N LEU A 803 30.42 -14.90 -29.90
CA LEU A 803 29.46 -15.76 -29.23
C LEU A 803 29.25 -17.09 -29.97
N GLU A 804 29.34 -17.10 -31.29
CA GLU A 804 29.12 -18.29 -32.12
C GLU A 804 30.38 -19.12 -32.33
N GLU A 805 31.50 -18.49 -32.67
CA GLU A 805 32.72 -19.18 -33.08
C GLU A 805 33.72 -19.36 -31.92
N GLN A 806 33.66 -18.51 -30.88
CA GLN A 806 34.68 -18.45 -29.82
C GLN A 806 34.12 -18.50 -28.40
N SER A 807 32.92 -19.03 -28.18
CA SER A 807 32.28 -19.09 -26.84
C SER A 807 33.14 -19.71 -25.73
N GLY A 808 34.11 -20.56 -26.08
CA GLY A 808 35.11 -21.10 -25.16
C GLY A 808 35.94 -20.04 -24.42
N CYS A 809 36.09 -18.82 -24.97
CA CYS A 809 36.79 -17.72 -24.31
C CYS A 809 36.01 -17.13 -23.12
N ILE A 810 34.69 -17.37 -23.03
CA ILE A 810 33.79 -16.84 -21.99
C ILE A 810 33.41 -17.92 -20.98
N ASN A 811 33.27 -19.17 -21.42
CA ASN A 811 32.71 -20.29 -20.65
C ASN A 811 33.40 -20.55 -19.30
N TRP A 812 34.66 -20.14 -19.13
CA TRP A 812 35.37 -20.31 -17.86
C TRP A 812 34.69 -19.58 -16.68
N ILE A 813 34.03 -18.44 -16.91
CA ILE A 813 33.33 -17.69 -15.85
C ILE A 813 32.13 -18.48 -15.33
N TRP A 814 31.36 -19.10 -16.23
CA TRP A 814 30.26 -19.98 -15.86
C TRP A 814 30.74 -21.19 -15.05
N ASN A 815 31.83 -21.83 -15.48
CA ASN A 815 32.37 -23.01 -14.82
C ASN A 815 33.04 -22.72 -13.47
N GLN A 816 33.38 -21.46 -13.19
CA GLN A 816 33.86 -21.05 -11.86
C GLN A 816 32.75 -20.91 -10.83
N SER A 817 31.52 -20.61 -11.27
CA SER A 817 30.37 -20.52 -10.36
C SER A 817 29.82 -21.89 -9.98
N SER A 818 29.39 -22.01 -8.73
CA SER A 818 28.84 -23.26 -8.19
C SER A 818 27.52 -23.61 -8.88
N PRO A 819 27.25 -24.91 -9.14
CA PRO A 819 25.96 -25.39 -9.60
C PRO A 819 24.78 -24.92 -8.71
N GLY A 820 23.58 -24.85 -9.29
CA GLY A 820 22.37 -24.39 -8.60
C GLY A 820 22.24 -22.86 -8.53
N ILE A 821 22.16 -22.32 -7.31
CA ILE A 821 21.73 -20.92 -7.08
C ILE A 821 22.70 -19.87 -7.63
N GLU A 822 24.02 -20.06 -7.57
CA GLU A 822 24.99 -19.07 -8.08
C GLU A 822 24.86 -18.90 -9.61
N ARG A 823 24.77 -20.01 -10.33
CA ARG A 823 24.52 -20.03 -11.78
C ARG A 823 23.19 -19.41 -12.17
N PHE A 824 22.15 -19.66 -11.38
CA PHE A 824 20.85 -19.01 -11.59
C PHE A 824 20.94 -17.50 -11.39
N LEU A 825 21.60 -17.03 -10.32
CA LEU A 825 21.80 -15.61 -10.06
C LEU A 825 22.59 -14.93 -11.17
N LEU A 826 23.64 -15.56 -11.72
CA LEU A 826 24.36 -15.03 -12.88
C LEU A 826 23.45 -14.87 -14.11
N SER A 827 22.59 -15.86 -14.36
CA SER A 827 21.59 -15.79 -15.43
C SER A 827 20.58 -14.66 -15.23
N VAL A 828 20.10 -14.45 -14.00
CA VAL A 828 19.20 -13.34 -13.63
C VAL A 828 19.87 -11.97 -13.82
N LEU A 829 21.09 -11.81 -13.29
CA LEU A 829 21.87 -10.57 -13.42
C LEU A 829 22.24 -10.26 -14.88
N ALA A 830 22.14 -11.24 -15.78
CA ALA A 830 22.32 -11.04 -17.21
C ALA A 830 21.09 -10.48 -17.94
N GLN A 831 19.89 -10.53 -17.35
CA GLN A 831 18.66 -10.13 -18.05
C GLN A 831 18.41 -8.61 -17.99
N ASP A 832 18.77 -7.89 -19.05
CA ASP A 832 18.39 -6.48 -19.19
C ASP A 832 16.95 -6.32 -19.69
N LYS A 833 16.11 -5.68 -18.87
CA LYS A 833 14.80 -5.15 -19.28
C LYS A 833 14.95 -3.76 -19.93
N GLY A 834 15.83 -3.64 -20.93
CA GLY A 834 16.05 -2.41 -21.71
C GLY A 834 17.10 -1.42 -21.16
N GLU A 835 17.71 -1.71 -20.02
CA GLU A 835 18.73 -0.86 -19.37
C GLU A 835 20.13 -1.50 -19.47
N ASP A 836 20.91 -1.06 -20.46
CA ASP A 836 22.28 -1.58 -20.65
C ASP A 836 23.15 -1.16 -19.45
N GLY A 837 23.55 -2.14 -18.62
CA GLY A 837 24.30 -1.89 -17.37
C GLY A 837 23.43 -1.75 -16.11
N ARG A 838 22.19 -2.27 -16.12
CA ARG A 838 21.30 -2.33 -14.95
C ARG A 838 22.01 -2.84 -13.69
N ILE A 839 21.78 -2.13 -12.59
CA ILE A 839 22.17 -2.55 -11.24
C ILE A 839 20.94 -3.18 -10.58
N PHE A 840 21.07 -4.40 -10.10
CA PHE A 840 19.98 -5.15 -9.47
C PHE A 840 20.02 -4.96 -7.96
N THR A 841 18.88 -4.62 -7.37
CA THR A 841 18.69 -4.68 -5.92
C THR A 841 18.35 -6.10 -5.48
N LEU A 842 18.47 -6.39 -4.18
CA LEU A 842 17.97 -7.65 -3.62
C LEU A 842 16.48 -7.87 -3.92
N SER A 843 15.67 -6.79 -3.91
CA SER A 843 14.25 -6.86 -4.23
C SER A 843 14.01 -7.27 -5.69
N ASP A 844 14.82 -6.77 -6.64
CA ASP A 844 14.73 -7.18 -8.04
C ASP A 844 15.03 -8.68 -8.20
N ILE A 845 16.06 -9.16 -7.49
CA ILE A 845 16.48 -10.56 -7.53
C ILE A 845 15.40 -11.47 -6.94
N TYR A 846 14.82 -11.11 -5.78
CA TYR A 846 13.73 -11.87 -5.17
C TYR A 846 12.48 -11.88 -6.04
N THR A 847 12.13 -10.75 -6.65
CA THR A 847 10.98 -10.67 -7.57
C THR A 847 11.17 -11.61 -8.77
N GLU A 848 12.37 -11.71 -9.32
CA GLU A 848 12.65 -12.62 -10.43
C GLU A 848 12.65 -14.10 -9.99
N LEU A 849 13.19 -14.40 -8.79
CA LEU A 849 13.10 -15.75 -8.22
C LEU A 849 11.64 -16.19 -8.00
N ASP A 850 10.80 -15.31 -7.46
CA ASP A 850 9.38 -15.55 -7.24
C ASP A 850 8.63 -15.74 -8.57
N ALA A 851 8.90 -14.88 -9.57
CA ALA A 851 8.28 -14.95 -10.89
C ALA A 851 8.58 -16.25 -11.63
N GLN A 852 9.77 -16.82 -11.41
CA GLN A 852 10.23 -18.06 -12.04
C GLN A 852 9.89 -19.31 -11.20
N GLY A 853 9.26 -19.15 -10.03
CA GLY A 853 8.84 -20.25 -9.16
C GLY A 853 9.99 -21.02 -8.53
N VAL A 854 11.19 -20.44 -8.43
CA VAL A 854 12.37 -21.09 -7.85
C VAL A 854 12.29 -20.96 -6.32
N PRO A 855 12.28 -22.06 -5.54
CA PRO A 855 12.30 -21.97 -4.09
C PRO A 855 13.68 -21.49 -3.60
N TYR A 856 13.70 -20.49 -2.71
CA TYR A 856 14.95 -19.96 -2.16
C TYR A 856 14.85 -19.60 -0.67
N GLU A 857 16.00 -19.69 0.01
CA GLU A 857 16.20 -19.10 1.34
C GLU A 857 17.03 -17.81 1.16
N GLN A 858 16.59 -16.70 1.76
CA GLN A 858 17.25 -15.39 1.62
C GLN A 858 18.72 -15.43 2.03
N ASP A 859 19.07 -16.17 3.08
CA ASP A 859 20.45 -16.36 3.54
C ASP A 859 21.31 -17.11 2.52
N LYS A 860 20.76 -18.11 1.83
CA LYS A 860 21.46 -18.86 0.78
C LYS A 860 21.72 -17.97 -0.44
N VAL A 861 20.74 -17.16 -0.84
CA VAL A 861 20.89 -16.19 -1.93
C VAL A 861 21.96 -15.16 -1.60
N THR A 862 21.92 -14.60 -0.39
CA THR A 862 22.91 -13.61 0.06
C THR A 862 24.31 -14.20 0.11
N LYS A 863 24.48 -15.42 0.62
CA LYS A 863 25.77 -16.13 0.63
C LYS A 863 26.28 -16.40 -0.79
N ALA A 864 25.41 -16.81 -1.70
CA ALA A 864 25.75 -17.04 -3.10
C ALA A 864 26.22 -15.76 -3.79
N LEU A 865 25.51 -14.63 -3.60
CA LEU A 865 25.95 -13.33 -4.10
C LEU A 865 27.31 -12.93 -3.51
N GLN A 866 27.50 -13.09 -2.20
CA GLN A 866 28.79 -12.81 -1.56
C GLN A 866 29.92 -13.68 -2.11
N ASN A 867 29.66 -14.96 -2.42
CA ASN A 867 30.66 -15.83 -3.05
C ASN A 867 31.03 -15.32 -4.44
N LEU A 868 30.04 -14.99 -5.28
CA LEU A 868 30.28 -14.42 -6.61
C LEU A 868 31.06 -13.09 -6.55
N VAL A 869 30.84 -12.27 -5.51
CA VAL A 869 31.62 -11.04 -5.25
C VAL A 869 33.04 -11.38 -4.80
N ARG A 870 33.22 -12.35 -3.89
CA ARG A 870 34.55 -12.79 -3.41
C ARG A 870 35.42 -13.34 -4.55
N GLU A 871 34.80 -13.98 -5.52
CA GLU A 871 35.43 -14.46 -6.75
C GLU A 871 35.63 -13.35 -7.80
N ASP A 872 35.26 -12.09 -7.51
CA ASP A 872 35.32 -10.96 -8.45
C ASP A 872 34.56 -11.24 -9.79
N ILE A 873 33.50 -12.08 -9.76
CA ILE A 873 32.64 -12.38 -10.93
C ILE A 873 31.59 -11.29 -11.11
N ILE A 874 31.02 -10.81 -10.00
CA ILE A 874 30.04 -9.71 -9.98
C ILE A 874 30.56 -8.55 -9.12
N GLU A 875 30.03 -7.35 -9.36
CA GLU A 875 30.34 -6.17 -8.55
C GLU A 875 29.20 -5.86 -7.58
N GLU A 876 29.58 -5.41 -6.39
CA GLU A 876 28.69 -5.02 -5.29
C GLU A 876 28.76 -3.50 -5.06
N PHE A 877 27.60 -2.89 -4.81
CA PHE A 877 27.46 -1.48 -4.45
C PHE A 877 26.61 -1.34 -3.18
N GLN A 878 26.73 -0.18 -2.53
CA GLN A 878 25.92 0.20 -1.36
C GLN A 878 25.91 -0.87 -0.25
N ASN A 879 27.08 -1.44 0.08
CA ASN A 879 27.25 -2.44 1.14
C ASN A 879 26.32 -3.66 1.00
N GLY A 880 26.19 -4.22 -0.22
CA GLY A 880 25.50 -5.49 -0.44
C GLY A 880 24.04 -5.33 -0.84
N ALA A 881 23.57 -4.11 -1.05
CA ALA A 881 22.21 -3.84 -1.48
C ALA A 881 22.03 -3.97 -3.00
N GLN A 882 23.12 -3.82 -3.76
CA GLN A 882 23.10 -3.65 -5.22
C GLN A 882 24.20 -4.47 -5.90
N PHE A 883 23.85 -5.14 -7.01
CA PHE A 883 24.73 -6.06 -7.72
C PHE A 883 24.68 -5.83 -9.24
N ARG A 884 25.80 -6.05 -9.93
CA ARG A 884 25.81 -6.10 -11.40
C ARG A 884 26.84 -7.10 -11.93
N LEU A 885 26.58 -7.61 -13.13
CA LEU A 885 27.57 -8.35 -13.91
C LEU A 885 28.42 -7.35 -14.73
N PRO A 886 29.73 -7.20 -14.46
CA PRO A 886 30.53 -6.11 -15.01
C PRO A 886 30.99 -6.32 -16.46
N VAL A 887 31.00 -7.57 -16.95
CA VAL A 887 31.50 -7.90 -18.30
C VAL A 887 30.34 -8.14 -19.25
N GLY A 888 30.14 -7.22 -20.20
CA GLY A 888 29.03 -7.30 -21.16
C GLY A 888 29.08 -8.53 -22.07
N LEU A 889 30.25 -9.01 -22.48
CA LEU A 889 30.34 -10.24 -23.28
C LEU A 889 29.81 -11.46 -22.54
N VAL A 890 30.10 -11.58 -21.24
CA VAL A 890 29.58 -12.66 -20.40
C VAL A 890 28.06 -12.54 -20.31
N LYS A 891 27.57 -11.31 -20.19
CA LYS A 891 26.14 -11.01 -20.18
C LYS A 891 25.44 -11.48 -21.45
N GLU A 892 25.93 -11.06 -22.62
CA GLU A 892 25.33 -11.45 -23.91
C GLU A 892 25.39 -12.97 -24.12
N TRP A 893 26.48 -13.60 -23.71
CA TRP A 893 26.62 -15.06 -23.76
C TRP A 893 25.62 -15.77 -22.84
N LEU A 894 25.46 -15.31 -21.59
CA LEU A 894 24.49 -15.88 -20.64
C LEU A 894 23.06 -15.71 -21.17
N ARG A 895 22.70 -14.54 -21.73
CA ARG A 895 21.39 -14.32 -22.34
C ARG A 895 21.11 -15.28 -23.49
N LYS A 896 22.08 -15.47 -24.39
CA LYS A 896 21.92 -16.33 -25.58
C LYS A 896 21.93 -17.83 -25.23
N VAL A 897 22.81 -18.25 -24.32
CA VAL A 897 23.13 -19.68 -24.10
C VAL A 897 22.50 -20.23 -22.82
N LYS A 898 22.40 -19.41 -21.77
CA LYS A 898 21.96 -19.79 -20.41
C LYS A 898 20.89 -18.82 -19.86
N PRO A 899 19.74 -18.63 -20.55
CA PRO A 899 18.64 -17.84 -20.01
C PRO A 899 18.02 -18.51 -18.76
N PRO A 900 17.32 -17.77 -17.88
CA PRO A 900 16.85 -18.29 -16.58
C PRO A 900 16.04 -19.57 -16.70
N GLU A 901 15.15 -19.65 -17.69
CA GLU A 901 14.27 -20.80 -17.92
C GLU A 901 15.07 -22.07 -18.25
N ARG A 902 16.17 -21.92 -19.00
CA ARG A 902 17.07 -23.04 -19.31
C ARG A 902 17.89 -23.44 -18.09
N VAL A 903 18.40 -22.48 -17.34
CA VAL A 903 19.21 -22.74 -16.14
C VAL A 903 18.39 -23.44 -15.08
N ILE A 904 17.11 -23.07 -14.91
CA ILE A 904 16.18 -23.78 -14.01
C ILE A 904 16.10 -25.25 -14.39
N ARG A 905 15.86 -25.55 -15.68
CA ARG A 905 15.79 -26.94 -16.15
C ARG A 905 17.11 -27.71 -15.98
N ASP A 906 18.25 -27.04 -16.21
CA ASP A 906 19.57 -27.67 -16.16
C ASP A 906 20.06 -27.90 -14.71
N GLU A 907 19.71 -27.02 -13.76
CA GLU A 907 20.30 -26.97 -12.41
C GLU A 907 19.30 -27.30 -11.28
N PHE A 908 17.99 -27.19 -11.52
CA PHE A 908 16.91 -27.51 -10.58
C PHE A 908 15.96 -28.54 -11.20
N PRO A 909 16.39 -29.80 -11.37
CA PRO A 909 15.50 -30.84 -11.85
C PRO A 909 14.30 -30.96 -10.91
N TYR A 910 13.08 -30.99 -11.47
CA TYR A 910 11.89 -31.34 -10.71
C TYR A 910 12.10 -32.73 -10.12
N ASP A 911 11.97 -32.88 -8.79
CA ASP A 911 11.74 -34.19 -8.21
C ASP A 911 10.43 -34.71 -8.83
N GLU A 912 10.52 -35.78 -9.64
CA GLU A 912 9.37 -36.53 -10.15
C GLU A 912 8.59 -37.20 -9.01
#